data_AF-A0A2H0ZFZ3-F1
#
_entry.id   AF-A0A2H0ZFZ3-F1
#
_cell.length_a   1.000
_cell.length_b   1.000
_cell.length_c   1.000
_cell.angle_alpha   90.00
_cell.angle_beta   90.00
_cell.angle_gamma   90.00
#
_symmetry.space_group_name_H-M   'P 1'
#
loop_
_entity.id
_entity.type
_entity.pdbx_description
1 polymer ?
#
loop_
_entity_poly.entity_id
_entity_poly.type
_entity_poly.pdbx_seq_one_letter_code
_entity_poly.pdbx_strand_id
1 'polypeptide(L)'
;MSGSLKPPPKRITSYQHYFKKVFEKRLRYWNKIAFLLALGASFILAFPYMSIWRNLAYTFTFRGLLLYLALFLVKLCRNSNATVEYSKSKTLAQQIARSVLTRRYFTSLLFYLGSSYMIYGLFMLQLPLRSQYSIVAKEFRRRPAINDEWVYFWFHAYYVALMYTVQHIVFQRNRLQFRYGVNHIRPDSVLFTKFPSLLGHAVLFNTVTLVSSPVVYWVIRSTIYKINWLFFTILSLDSTIPRFHIGFRTLFNISFVSFFVFLLWEIVNHVYDTYATIGCLDGKKPISSYSADPISTILSCLRDVEPENQISRLTAFQELANLATTDDPEGVKRRKAIYNAHSVAGFVWPAILDECALVIKETSSRVNYRSESDMKALRGSQESTKTEEPLNENKDSFLFGNSFNTTSDTTQPLFDASSSPLKRYEEVAPSKPSFYTRIEKSPFGKMVIDNVLKPAHKYLSVYLNPQETRSKPKGLTNKVALLQQYYTKYRNEVLDSSIGVLFRITLKRDTESRVVNPVNYGNAVIALAGILMHAVEEDRNNTVTGAHISEVLNLLERPIRACANYTDILPASVYLTKEQRENEHATRQHLIALLHDLTIQQFFHLCVKYNHKLNDLSLSSRAFKLAKWVIDASIAQQQKERNPSDLYY
;
A
#
# COMPACT_ATOMS: atom_id res chain seq x y z
N MET A 1 -53.30 35.26 -1.27
CA MET A 1 -51.92 35.08 -0.78
C MET A 1 -51.67 33.59 -0.59
N SER A 2 -51.15 32.89 -1.61
CA SER A 2 -50.68 31.50 -1.43
C SER A 2 -49.16 31.52 -1.25
N GLY A 3 -48.72 31.26 -0.02
CA GLY A 3 -47.32 31.06 0.30
C GLY A 3 -46.85 29.76 -0.33
N SER A 4 -45.99 29.87 -1.36
CA SER A 4 -45.21 28.76 -1.89
C SER A 4 -44.35 28.16 -0.77
N LEU A 5 -44.77 27.00 -0.27
CA LEU A 5 -43.95 26.15 0.60
C LEU A 5 -42.73 25.72 -0.22
N LYS A 6 -41.56 26.31 0.12
CA LYS A 6 -40.28 25.86 -0.42
C LYS A 6 -40.16 24.35 -0.21
N PRO A 7 -39.85 23.56 -1.25
CA PRO A 7 -39.62 22.13 -1.08
C PRO A 7 -38.49 21.92 -0.05
N PRO A 8 -38.57 20.87 0.78
CA PRO A 8 -37.55 20.59 1.76
C PRO A 8 -36.18 20.48 1.07
N PRO A 9 -35.09 20.96 1.69
CA PRO A 9 -33.77 20.89 1.09
C PRO A 9 -33.44 19.43 0.76
N LYS A 10 -33.28 19.16 -0.54
CA LYS A 10 -32.88 17.85 -1.05
C LYS A 10 -31.56 17.49 -0.37
N ARG A 11 -31.54 16.45 0.46
CA ARG A 11 -30.30 15.98 1.11
C ARG A 11 -29.28 15.70 0.01
N ILE A 12 -28.16 16.42 0.03
CA ILE A 12 -27.05 16.22 -0.89
C ILE A 12 -26.50 14.82 -0.61
N THR A 13 -26.76 13.88 -1.51
CA THR A 13 -26.26 12.51 -1.41
C THR A 13 -24.76 12.50 -1.73
N SER A 14 -23.94 12.05 -0.78
CA SER A 14 -22.48 11.93 -0.97
C SER A 14 -22.12 11.03 -2.15
N TYR A 15 -21.02 11.34 -2.83
CA TYR A 15 -20.42 10.51 -3.90
C TYR A 15 -20.31 9.04 -3.48
N GLN A 16 -20.00 8.80 -2.20
CA GLN A 16 -19.85 7.47 -1.63
C GLN A 16 -21.10 6.60 -1.82
N HIS A 17 -22.30 7.21 -1.78
CA HIS A 17 -23.55 6.49 -2.01
C HIS A 17 -23.64 5.95 -3.45
N TYR A 18 -23.34 6.79 -4.43
CA TYR A 18 -23.34 6.41 -5.85
C TYR A 18 -22.24 5.40 -6.16
N PHE A 19 -21.04 5.64 -5.62
CA PHE A 19 -19.92 4.72 -5.74
C PHE A 19 -20.29 3.34 -5.20
N LYS A 20 -20.85 3.25 -3.99
CA LYS A 20 -21.26 1.98 -3.38
C LYS A 20 -22.28 1.22 -4.24
N LYS A 21 -23.27 1.92 -4.80
CA LYS A 21 -24.28 1.33 -5.71
C LYS A 21 -23.64 0.74 -6.97
N VAL A 22 -22.71 1.47 -7.59
CA VAL A 22 -21.97 1.00 -8.78
C VAL A 22 -21.02 -0.14 -8.42
N PHE A 23 -20.35 -0.06 -7.27
CA PHE A 23 -19.44 -1.09 -6.76
C PHE A 23 -20.18 -2.40 -6.48
N GLU A 24 -21.32 -2.36 -5.81
CA GLU A 24 -22.18 -3.53 -5.59
C GLU A 24 -22.68 -4.12 -6.91
N LYS A 25 -23.09 -3.27 -7.86
CA LYS A 25 -23.48 -3.71 -9.22
C LYS A 25 -22.35 -4.49 -9.90
N ARG A 26 -21.10 -4.02 -9.83
CA ARG A 26 -19.91 -4.69 -10.39
C ARG A 26 -19.63 -6.02 -9.67
N LEU A 27 -19.71 -6.04 -8.33
CA LEU A 27 -19.49 -7.25 -7.52
C LEU A 27 -20.59 -8.31 -7.64
N ARG A 28 -21.70 -8.04 -8.34
CA ARG A 28 -22.65 -9.11 -8.73
C ARG A 28 -22.06 -10.08 -9.74
N TYR A 29 -21.16 -9.63 -10.62
CA TYR A 29 -20.47 -10.53 -11.56
C TYR A 29 -19.54 -11.48 -10.83
N TRP A 30 -18.87 -11.01 -9.78
CA TRP A 30 -18.11 -11.87 -8.87
C TRP A 30 -19.00 -12.99 -8.30
N ASN A 31 -20.24 -12.69 -7.87
CA ASN A 31 -21.13 -13.72 -7.30
C ASN A 31 -21.45 -14.80 -8.34
N LYS A 32 -21.72 -14.39 -9.59
CA LYS A 32 -22.02 -15.32 -10.70
C LYS A 32 -20.82 -16.23 -10.99
N ILE A 33 -19.62 -15.65 -11.10
CA ILE A 33 -18.38 -16.41 -11.37
C ILE A 33 -18.06 -17.33 -10.19
N ALA A 34 -18.16 -16.85 -8.95
CA ALA A 34 -17.91 -17.66 -7.76
C ALA A 34 -18.90 -18.84 -7.64
N PHE A 35 -20.16 -18.64 -8.04
CA PHE A 35 -21.15 -19.72 -8.07
C PHE A 35 -20.80 -20.79 -9.12
N LEU A 36 -20.44 -20.40 -10.34
CA LEU A 36 -19.99 -21.33 -11.38
C LEU A 36 -18.71 -22.08 -10.96
N LEU A 37 -17.75 -21.34 -10.37
CA LEU A 37 -16.53 -21.91 -9.83
C LEU A 37 -16.83 -22.91 -8.70
N ALA A 38 -17.80 -22.61 -7.83
CA ALA A 38 -18.20 -23.50 -6.76
C ALA A 38 -18.81 -24.82 -7.27
N LEU A 39 -19.63 -24.75 -8.32
CA LEU A 39 -20.18 -25.95 -8.97
C LEU A 39 -19.07 -26.79 -9.60
N GLY A 40 -18.17 -26.17 -10.36
CA GLY A 40 -17.05 -26.86 -11.00
C GLY A 40 -16.10 -27.50 -9.98
N ALA A 41 -15.73 -26.77 -8.93
CA ALA A 41 -14.83 -27.27 -7.90
C ALA A 41 -15.47 -28.36 -7.03
N SER A 42 -16.77 -28.26 -6.73
CA SER A 42 -17.51 -29.33 -6.03
C SER A 42 -17.48 -30.63 -6.84
N PHE A 43 -17.68 -30.55 -8.16
CA PHE A 43 -17.64 -31.71 -9.03
C PHE A 43 -16.24 -32.34 -9.06
N ILE A 44 -15.18 -31.53 -9.24
CA ILE A 44 -13.80 -32.01 -9.33
C ILE A 44 -13.32 -32.62 -8.01
N LEU A 45 -13.60 -31.97 -6.87
CA LEU A 45 -13.17 -32.44 -5.55
C LEU A 45 -13.69 -33.84 -5.21
N ALA A 46 -14.92 -34.15 -5.65
CA ALA A 46 -15.59 -35.41 -5.34
C ALA A 46 -15.42 -36.49 -6.42
N PHE A 47 -14.86 -36.15 -7.59
CA PHE A 47 -14.66 -37.08 -8.70
C PHE A 47 -13.85 -38.35 -8.31
N PRO A 48 -12.76 -38.27 -7.52
CA PRO A 48 -11.97 -39.46 -7.18
C PRO A 48 -12.66 -40.42 -6.19
N TYR A 49 -13.66 -39.96 -5.44
CA TYR A 49 -14.21 -40.67 -4.28
C TYR A 49 -15.64 -41.17 -4.49
N MET A 50 -16.32 -40.74 -5.56
CA MET A 50 -17.74 -40.98 -5.77
C MET A 50 -18.09 -41.28 -7.23
N SER A 51 -19.12 -42.10 -7.43
CA SER A 51 -19.71 -42.30 -8.76
C SER A 51 -20.24 -40.97 -9.33
N ILE A 52 -20.08 -40.80 -10.65
CA ILE A 52 -20.37 -39.56 -11.40
C ILE A 52 -21.80 -39.06 -11.16
N TRP A 53 -22.80 -39.95 -11.22
CA TRP A 53 -24.21 -39.59 -11.04
C TRP A 53 -24.52 -39.10 -9.62
N ARG A 54 -23.95 -39.77 -8.60
CA ARG A 54 -24.10 -39.37 -7.20
C ARG A 54 -23.38 -38.06 -6.91
N ASN A 55 -22.23 -37.83 -7.55
CA ASN A 55 -21.48 -36.60 -7.46
C ASN A 55 -22.26 -35.41 -8.07
N LEU A 56 -22.86 -35.61 -9.24
CA LEU A 56 -23.70 -34.61 -9.90
C LEU A 56 -24.89 -34.20 -9.02
N ALA A 57 -25.62 -35.19 -8.50
CA ALA A 57 -26.77 -34.95 -7.62
C ALA A 57 -26.38 -34.17 -6.35
N TYR A 58 -25.30 -34.55 -5.66
CA TYR A 58 -24.86 -33.85 -4.44
C TYR A 58 -24.24 -32.48 -4.70
N THR A 59 -23.66 -32.27 -5.88
CA THR A 59 -23.12 -30.97 -6.29
C THR A 59 -24.22 -29.92 -6.41
N PHE A 60 -25.33 -30.25 -7.09
CA PHE A 60 -26.43 -29.30 -7.26
C PHE A 60 -27.34 -29.14 -6.03
N THR A 61 -27.46 -30.16 -5.18
CA THR A 61 -28.38 -30.12 -4.03
C THR A 61 -27.82 -29.31 -2.86
N PHE A 62 -26.61 -29.61 -2.39
CA PHE A 62 -26.07 -28.93 -1.19
C PHE A 62 -24.59 -28.57 -1.26
N ARG A 63 -23.73 -29.38 -1.91
CA ARG A 63 -22.27 -29.14 -1.87
C ARG A 63 -21.87 -27.87 -2.60
N GLY A 64 -22.44 -27.61 -3.77
CA GLY A 64 -22.19 -26.40 -4.54
C GLY A 64 -22.60 -25.14 -3.77
N LEU A 65 -23.76 -25.18 -3.10
CA LEU A 65 -24.25 -24.05 -2.29
C LEU A 65 -23.35 -23.78 -1.09
N LEU A 66 -22.91 -24.84 -0.40
CA LEU A 66 -22.06 -24.75 0.79
C LEU A 66 -20.65 -24.30 0.43
N LEU A 67 -20.11 -24.75 -0.72
CA LEU A 67 -18.86 -24.26 -1.27
C LEU A 67 -18.98 -22.78 -1.72
N TYR A 68 -20.08 -22.40 -2.34
CA TYR A 68 -20.35 -20.99 -2.66
C TYR A 68 -20.40 -20.12 -1.41
N LEU A 69 -21.05 -20.58 -0.33
CA LEU A 69 -21.06 -19.87 0.95
C LEU A 69 -19.63 -19.74 1.54
N ALA A 70 -18.80 -20.78 1.42
CA ALA A 70 -17.40 -20.72 1.83
C ALA A 70 -16.60 -19.66 1.03
N LEU A 71 -16.83 -19.54 -0.28
CA LEU A 71 -16.22 -18.49 -1.11
C LEU A 71 -16.81 -17.11 -0.81
N PHE A 72 -18.10 -17.04 -0.46
CA PHE A 72 -18.77 -15.80 -0.06
C PHE A 72 -18.16 -15.20 1.22
N LEU A 73 -17.73 -16.03 2.18
CA LEU A 73 -16.95 -15.55 3.34
C LEU A 73 -15.65 -14.86 2.92
N VAL A 74 -14.97 -15.34 1.88
CA VAL A 74 -13.77 -14.69 1.33
C VAL A 74 -14.12 -13.32 0.74
N LYS A 75 -15.27 -13.17 0.06
CA LYS A 75 -15.73 -11.85 -0.38
C LYS A 75 -16.04 -10.91 0.77
N LEU A 76 -16.66 -11.39 1.85
CA LEU A 76 -16.89 -10.56 3.03
C LEU A 76 -15.58 -10.07 3.65
N CYS A 77 -14.56 -10.95 3.71
CA CYS A 77 -13.20 -10.56 4.07
C CYS A 77 -12.68 -9.43 3.17
N ARG A 78 -12.77 -9.61 1.84
CA ARG A 78 -12.34 -8.60 0.86
C ARG A 78 -13.07 -7.27 1.02
N ASN A 79 -14.38 -7.27 1.18
CA ASN A 79 -15.18 -6.06 1.38
C ASN A 79 -14.73 -5.26 2.62
N SER A 80 -14.35 -5.96 3.70
CA SER A 80 -13.94 -5.31 4.95
C SER A 80 -12.49 -4.84 4.98
N ASN A 81 -11.60 -5.47 4.20
CA ASN A 81 -10.15 -5.25 4.28
C ASN A 81 -9.51 -4.69 3.00
N ALA A 82 -10.29 -4.44 1.94
CA ALA A 82 -9.80 -3.82 0.71
C ALA A 82 -9.23 -2.43 1.00
N THR A 83 -8.03 -2.17 0.49
CA THR A 83 -7.32 -0.89 0.66
C THR A 83 -6.63 -0.50 -0.65
N VAL A 84 -6.25 0.77 -0.81
CA VAL A 84 -5.42 1.20 -1.95
C VAL A 84 -4.03 1.68 -1.50
N GLU A 85 -3.92 2.07 -0.24
CA GLU A 85 -2.69 2.63 0.33
C GLU A 85 -1.59 1.58 0.53
N TYR A 86 -0.36 1.99 0.28
CA TYR A 86 0.84 1.24 0.66
C TYR A 86 1.09 1.28 2.17
N SER A 87 1.79 0.26 2.66
CA SER A 87 2.19 0.21 4.06
C SER A 87 3.28 1.24 4.34
N LYS A 88 3.15 1.97 5.45
CA LYS A 88 4.17 2.93 5.95
C LYS A 88 5.40 2.24 6.58
N SER A 89 5.47 0.91 6.55
CA SER A 89 6.59 0.14 7.12
C SER A 89 7.77 0.08 6.17
N LYS A 90 8.98 0.36 6.65
CA LYS A 90 10.20 0.33 5.83
C LYS A 90 10.81 -1.08 5.70
N THR A 91 10.64 -1.92 6.73
CA THR A 91 11.17 -3.29 6.75
C THR A 91 10.05 -4.32 6.77
N LEU A 92 10.35 -5.54 6.31
CA LEU A 92 9.40 -6.65 6.29
C LEU A 92 9.05 -7.09 7.72
N ALA A 93 10.03 -7.15 8.61
CA ALA A 93 9.82 -7.47 10.03
C ALA A 93 8.86 -6.47 10.70
N GLN A 94 9.05 -5.17 10.45
CA GLN A 94 8.14 -4.13 10.94
C GLN A 94 6.73 -4.29 10.36
N GLN A 95 6.63 -4.70 9.09
CA GLN A 95 5.35 -4.97 8.44
C GLN A 95 4.63 -6.15 9.08
N ILE A 96 5.32 -7.26 9.33
CA ILE A 96 4.76 -8.43 10.04
C ILE A 96 4.29 -8.02 11.43
N ALA A 97 5.15 -7.38 12.22
CA ALA A 97 4.82 -6.99 13.60
C ALA A 97 3.61 -6.05 13.66
N ARG A 98 3.51 -5.09 12.73
CA ARG A 98 2.37 -4.16 12.67
C ARG A 98 1.11 -4.76 12.08
N SER A 99 1.19 -5.85 11.31
CA SER A 99 0.01 -6.44 10.65
C SER A 99 -0.65 -7.55 11.47
N VAL A 100 0.15 -8.42 12.10
CA VAL A 100 -0.31 -9.68 12.73
C VAL A 100 -1.16 -9.48 14.01
N LEU A 101 -1.21 -8.27 14.58
CA LEU A 101 -2.00 -7.96 15.79
C LEU A 101 -3.08 -6.90 15.57
N THR A 102 -3.50 -6.69 14.32
CA THR A 102 -4.53 -5.70 14.00
C THR A 102 -5.94 -6.31 13.98
N ARG A 103 -6.97 -5.49 14.23
CA ARG A 103 -8.37 -5.90 14.05
C ARG A 103 -8.61 -6.49 12.65
N ARG A 104 -7.98 -5.92 11.62
CA ARG A 104 -8.03 -6.40 10.22
C ARG A 104 -7.48 -7.82 10.05
N TYR A 105 -6.45 -8.18 10.82
CA TYR A 105 -5.90 -9.54 10.83
C TYR A 105 -6.88 -10.54 11.42
N PHE A 106 -7.43 -10.25 12.61
CA PHE A 106 -8.37 -11.16 13.25
C PHE A 106 -9.68 -11.31 12.47
N THR A 107 -10.21 -10.24 11.86
CA THR A 107 -11.39 -10.35 10.99
C THR A 107 -11.11 -11.19 9.75
N SER A 108 -9.95 -11.00 9.09
CA SER A 108 -9.55 -11.83 7.95
C SER A 108 -9.38 -13.28 8.33
N LEU A 109 -8.72 -13.54 9.46
CA LEU A 109 -8.47 -14.89 9.97
C LEU A 109 -9.80 -15.61 10.21
N LEU A 110 -10.78 -14.95 10.83
CA LEU A 110 -12.10 -15.53 11.08
C LEU A 110 -12.81 -15.95 9.79
N PHE A 111 -12.79 -15.09 8.75
CA PHE A 111 -13.42 -15.41 7.47
C PHE A 111 -12.70 -16.53 6.71
N TYR A 112 -11.36 -16.52 6.67
CA TYR A 112 -10.59 -17.60 6.04
C TYR A 112 -10.70 -18.91 6.81
N LEU A 113 -10.75 -18.87 8.14
CA LEU A 113 -11.02 -20.05 8.96
C LEU A 113 -12.41 -20.61 8.64
N GLY A 114 -13.46 -19.78 8.67
CA GLY A 114 -14.81 -20.22 8.31
C GLY A 114 -14.87 -20.85 6.92
N SER A 115 -14.22 -20.22 5.93
CA SER A 115 -14.11 -20.76 4.57
C SER A 115 -13.39 -22.11 4.54
N SER A 116 -12.22 -22.20 5.18
CA SER A 116 -11.41 -23.43 5.23
C SER A 116 -12.17 -24.57 5.89
N TYR A 117 -12.71 -24.37 7.10
CA TYR A 117 -13.46 -25.40 7.83
C TYR A 117 -14.67 -25.91 7.05
N MET A 118 -15.37 -25.05 6.31
CA MET A 118 -16.47 -25.48 5.45
C MET A 118 -15.99 -26.37 4.30
N ILE A 119 -14.91 -26.00 3.61
CA ILE A 119 -14.37 -26.81 2.49
C ILE A 119 -13.80 -28.14 3.00
N TYR A 120 -12.99 -28.10 4.07
CA TYR A 120 -12.43 -29.32 4.68
C TYR A 120 -13.53 -30.22 5.25
N GLY A 121 -14.58 -29.66 5.86
CA GLY A 121 -15.74 -30.41 6.33
C GLY A 121 -16.48 -31.12 5.19
N LEU A 122 -16.72 -30.43 4.07
CA LEU A 122 -17.32 -31.04 2.87
C LEU A 122 -16.46 -32.17 2.29
N PHE A 123 -15.14 -32.02 2.32
CA PHE A 123 -14.24 -33.07 1.87
C PHE A 123 -14.20 -34.26 2.83
N MET A 124 -14.23 -34.00 4.14
CA MET A 124 -14.22 -35.05 5.16
C MET A 124 -15.42 -35.98 5.05
N LEU A 125 -16.58 -35.49 4.60
CA LEU A 125 -17.76 -36.32 4.32
C LEU A 125 -17.53 -37.38 3.23
N GLN A 126 -16.48 -37.24 2.42
CA GLN A 126 -16.13 -38.14 1.32
C GLN A 126 -15.04 -39.14 1.72
N LEU A 127 -14.32 -38.87 2.80
CA LEU A 127 -13.24 -39.72 3.29
C LEU A 127 -13.73 -40.76 4.30
N PRO A 128 -13.10 -41.95 4.35
CA PRO A 128 -13.35 -42.93 5.42
C PRO A 128 -12.93 -42.40 6.80
N LEU A 129 -12.09 -41.36 6.85
CA LEU A 129 -11.66 -40.68 8.08
C LEU A 129 -12.83 -40.11 8.91
N ARG A 130 -14.01 -39.90 8.30
CA ARG A 130 -15.22 -39.46 9.00
C ARG A 130 -15.61 -40.40 10.13
N SER A 131 -15.55 -41.71 9.91
CA SER A 131 -15.95 -42.73 10.89
C SER A 131 -14.79 -43.19 11.78
N GLN A 132 -13.55 -42.77 11.47
CA GLN A 132 -12.33 -43.16 12.17
C GLN A 132 -11.85 -42.08 13.14
N TYR A 133 -12.75 -41.42 13.87
CA TYR A 133 -12.38 -40.40 14.87
C TYR A 133 -11.77 -41.02 16.15
N SER A 134 -12.02 -42.30 16.40
CA SER A 134 -11.51 -43.07 17.53
C SER A 134 -10.79 -44.34 17.09
N ILE A 135 -9.69 -44.68 17.77
CA ILE A 135 -9.00 -45.96 17.62
C ILE A 135 -9.54 -46.91 18.69
N VAL A 136 -9.85 -48.15 18.29
CA VAL A 136 -10.34 -49.21 19.19
C VAL A 136 -9.43 -49.30 20.41
N ALA A 137 -10.03 -49.20 21.60
CA ALA A 137 -9.31 -49.24 22.86
C ALA A 137 -8.54 -50.57 22.97
N LYS A 138 -7.25 -50.51 23.34
CA LYS A 138 -6.58 -51.68 23.90
C LYS A 138 -7.32 -52.08 25.18
N GLU A 139 -7.39 -53.38 25.48
CA GLU A 139 -8.18 -54.01 26.55
C GLU A 139 -8.08 -53.33 27.94
N PHE A 140 -7.03 -52.53 28.18
CA PHE A 140 -6.77 -51.81 29.43
C PHE A 140 -7.36 -50.39 29.52
N ARG A 141 -8.02 -49.85 28.50
CA ARG A 141 -8.59 -48.47 28.52
C ARG A 141 -10.11 -48.46 28.62
N ARG A 142 -10.64 -47.72 29.61
CA ARG A 142 -12.09 -47.51 29.82
C ARG A 142 -12.74 -46.63 28.74
N ARG A 143 -11.95 -45.80 28.03
CA ARG A 143 -12.41 -44.93 26.93
C ARG A 143 -11.55 -45.14 25.68
N PRO A 144 -12.13 -45.06 24.48
CA PRO A 144 -11.38 -45.19 23.23
C PRO A 144 -10.39 -44.03 23.05
N ALA A 145 -9.23 -44.35 22.44
CA ALA A 145 -8.21 -43.36 22.16
C ALA A 145 -8.60 -42.52 20.94
N ILE A 146 -8.24 -41.25 20.94
CA ILE A 146 -8.46 -40.37 19.77
C ILE A 146 -7.50 -40.71 18.62
N ASN A 147 -8.00 -40.63 17.39
CA ASN A 147 -7.16 -40.78 16.20
C ASN A 147 -6.36 -39.50 15.91
N ASP A 148 -5.03 -39.60 15.94
CA ASP A 148 -4.13 -38.47 15.69
C ASP A 148 -4.26 -37.92 14.25
N GLU A 149 -4.59 -38.78 13.28
CA GLU A 149 -4.79 -38.37 11.88
C GLU A 149 -6.02 -37.46 11.71
N TRP A 150 -7.08 -37.74 12.49
CA TRP A 150 -8.30 -36.96 12.48
C TRP A 150 -8.06 -35.56 13.05
N VAL A 151 -7.30 -35.47 14.16
CA VAL A 151 -6.90 -34.19 14.75
C VAL A 151 -5.97 -33.42 13.81
N TYR A 152 -5.02 -34.11 13.18
CA TYR A 152 -4.10 -33.53 12.21
C TYR A 152 -4.83 -32.92 10.99
N PHE A 153 -5.88 -33.59 10.49
CA PHE A 153 -6.69 -33.09 9.38
C PHE A 153 -7.30 -31.71 9.68
N TRP A 154 -7.93 -31.55 10.84
CA TRP A 154 -8.53 -30.28 11.24
C TRP A 154 -7.49 -29.22 11.64
N PHE A 155 -6.37 -29.64 12.25
CA PHE A 155 -5.23 -28.77 12.49
C PHE A 155 -4.70 -28.20 11.17
N HIS A 156 -4.58 -29.01 10.13
CA HIS A 156 -4.10 -28.56 8.83
C HIS A 156 -5.06 -27.54 8.20
N ALA A 157 -6.39 -27.74 8.31
CA ALA A 157 -7.38 -26.77 7.86
C ALA A 157 -7.21 -25.39 8.54
N TYR A 158 -6.94 -25.39 9.85
CA TYR A 158 -6.60 -24.17 10.61
C TYR A 158 -5.28 -23.54 10.12
N TYR A 159 -4.25 -24.36 9.95
CA TYR A 159 -2.92 -23.93 9.55
C TYR A 159 -2.91 -23.28 8.15
N VAL A 160 -3.64 -23.86 7.20
CA VAL A 160 -3.84 -23.30 5.86
C VAL A 160 -4.45 -21.90 5.92
N ALA A 161 -5.52 -21.72 6.72
CA ALA A 161 -6.16 -20.41 6.88
C ALA A 161 -5.23 -19.39 7.57
N LEU A 162 -4.46 -19.80 8.57
CA LEU A 162 -3.48 -18.95 9.25
C LEU A 162 -2.40 -18.48 8.27
N MET A 163 -1.76 -19.41 7.55
CA MET A 163 -0.69 -19.10 6.61
C MET A 163 -1.19 -18.19 5.47
N TYR A 164 -2.37 -18.47 4.93
CA TYR A 164 -2.96 -17.64 3.90
C TYR A 164 -3.30 -16.24 4.41
N THR A 165 -3.81 -16.10 5.63
CA THR A 165 -4.14 -14.80 6.22
C THR A 165 -2.90 -13.94 6.44
N VAL A 166 -1.82 -14.55 6.99
CA VAL A 166 -0.53 -13.87 7.16
C VAL A 166 -0.03 -13.38 5.80
N GLN A 167 -0.04 -14.25 4.80
CA GLN A 167 0.38 -13.89 3.46
C GLN A 167 -0.49 -12.79 2.84
N HIS A 168 -1.81 -12.89 2.99
CA HIS A 168 -2.77 -11.95 2.42
C HIS A 168 -2.55 -10.51 2.91
N ILE A 169 -2.25 -10.35 4.21
CA ILE A 169 -2.10 -9.04 4.83
C ILE A 169 -0.64 -8.55 4.75
N VAL A 170 0.33 -9.42 5.07
CA VAL A 170 1.77 -9.03 5.07
C VAL A 170 2.22 -8.65 3.67
N PHE A 171 1.82 -9.38 2.63
CA PHE A 171 2.17 -9.01 1.24
C PHE A 171 1.17 -8.04 0.61
N GLN A 172 0.26 -7.47 1.40
CA GLN A 172 -0.77 -6.52 0.97
C GLN A 172 -1.56 -7.01 -0.24
N ARG A 173 -1.90 -8.30 -0.30
CA ARG A 173 -2.78 -8.85 -1.34
C ARG A 173 -4.21 -8.33 -1.20
N ASN A 174 -4.55 -7.77 -0.03
CA ASN A 174 -5.75 -6.96 0.21
C ASN A 174 -5.78 -5.61 -0.53
N ARG A 175 -4.66 -5.19 -1.12
CA ARG A 175 -4.56 -3.91 -1.82
C ARG A 175 -5.01 -4.00 -3.26
N LEU A 176 -5.88 -3.07 -3.67
CA LEU A 176 -6.35 -2.93 -5.04
C LEU A 176 -5.32 -2.13 -5.87
N GLN A 177 -4.86 -2.71 -6.98
CA GLN A 177 -3.86 -2.12 -7.85
C GLN A 177 -4.52 -1.29 -8.95
N PHE A 178 -4.80 -0.01 -8.67
CA PHE A 178 -5.24 0.95 -9.68
C PHE A 178 -4.05 1.46 -10.50
N ARG A 179 -4.29 1.73 -11.79
CA ARG A 179 -3.33 2.41 -12.67
C ARG A 179 -3.69 3.90 -12.73
N TYR A 180 -2.70 4.78 -12.65
CA TYR A 180 -2.90 6.21 -12.86
C TYR A 180 -3.16 6.49 -14.36
N GLY A 181 -3.99 7.49 -14.66
CA GLY A 181 -4.31 7.90 -16.03
C GLY A 181 -5.12 6.89 -16.88
N VAL A 182 -5.54 5.76 -16.29
CA VAL A 182 -6.40 4.77 -16.96
C VAL A 182 -7.81 4.92 -16.42
N ASN A 183 -8.79 5.21 -17.27
CA ASN A 183 -10.14 5.58 -16.82
C ASN A 183 -11.09 4.37 -16.71
N HIS A 184 -10.86 3.35 -17.55
CA HIS A 184 -11.64 2.12 -17.56
C HIS A 184 -10.79 0.91 -17.93
N ILE A 185 -10.88 -0.15 -17.12
CA ILE A 185 -10.28 -1.45 -17.41
C ILE A 185 -11.39 -2.42 -17.83
N ARG A 186 -11.25 -3.01 -19.01
CA ARG A 186 -12.14 -4.08 -19.46
C ARG A 186 -11.83 -5.35 -18.66
N PRO A 187 -12.81 -5.93 -17.93
CA PRO A 187 -12.55 -7.09 -17.08
C PRO A 187 -12.17 -8.35 -17.89
N ASP A 188 -12.76 -8.50 -19.08
CA ASP A 188 -12.58 -9.69 -19.92
C ASP A 188 -11.13 -9.86 -20.40
N SER A 189 -10.43 -8.75 -20.64
CA SER A 189 -9.03 -8.78 -21.08
C SER A 189 -8.05 -9.07 -19.94
N VAL A 190 -8.45 -8.93 -18.67
CA VAL A 190 -7.56 -9.12 -17.52
C VAL A 190 -7.76 -10.50 -16.88
N LEU A 191 -9.00 -11.00 -16.85
CA LEU A 191 -9.40 -12.17 -16.08
C LEU A 191 -8.56 -13.43 -16.37
N PHE A 192 -8.22 -13.67 -17.64
CA PHE A 192 -7.50 -14.88 -18.07
C PHE A 192 -5.98 -14.70 -18.17
N THR A 193 -5.48 -13.47 -18.15
CA THR A 193 -4.05 -13.18 -18.37
C THR A 193 -3.16 -13.71 -17.26
N LYS A 194 -3.67 -13.75 -16.02
CA LYS A 194 -2.89 -14.14 -14.83
C LYS A 194 -3.09 -15.59 -14.41
N PHE A 195 -3.89 -16.38 -15.13
CA PHE A 195 -4.27 -17.72 -14.70
C PHE A 195 -3.07 -18.66 -14.42
N PRO A 196 -2.02 -18.74 -15.26
CA PRO A 196 -0.86 -19.58 -14.97
C PRO A 196 -0.12 -19.17 -13.69
N SER A 197 -0.04 -17.87 -13.42
CA SER A 197 0.57 -17.35 -12.19
C SER A 197 -0.24 -17.71 -10.95
N LEU A 198 -1.58 -17.69 -11.03
CA LEU A 198 -2.46 -18.11 -9.93
C LEU A 198 -2.27 -19.59 -9.60
N LEU A 199 -2.16 -20.44 -10.64
CA LEU A 199 -1.90 -21.86 -10.46
C LEU A 199 -0.53 -22.10 -9.81
N GLY A 200 0.51 -21.41 -10.28
CA GLY A 200 1.85 -21.47 -9.69
C GLY A 200 1.87 -21.06 -8.21
N HIS A 201 1.12 -20.01 -7.84
CA HIS A 201 0.94 -19.60 -6.45
C HIS A 201 0.25 -20.69 -5.61
N ALA A 202 -0.83 -21.29 -6.11
CA ALA A 202 -1.55 -22.35 -5.40
C ALA A 202 -0.65 -23.58 -5.15
N VAL A 203 0.14 -23.99 -6.15
CA VAL A 203 1.12 -25.07 -6.00
C VAL A 203 2.17 -24.70 -4.95
N LEU A 204 2.74 -23.49 -5.01
CA LEU A 204 3.74 -23.03 -4.05
C LEU A 204 3.21 -23.03 -2.60
N PHE A 205 2.00 -22.51 -2.37
CA PHE A 205 1.45 -22.49 -1.01
C PHE A 205 1.09 -23.89 -0.53
N ASN A 206 0.62 -24.76 -1.42
CA ASN A 206 0.37 -26.15 -1.09
C ASN A 206 1.66 -26.88 -0.66
N THR A 207 2.75 -26.75 -1.43
CA THR A 207 4.01 -27.42 -1.09
C THR A 207 4.61 -26.89 0.21
N VAL A 208 4.63 -25.57 0.40
CA VAL A 208 5.13 -24.96 1.64
C VAL A 208 4.31 -25.39 2.86
N THR A 209 2.98 -25.40 2.76
CA THR A 209 2.12 -25.80 3.89
C THR A 209 2.17 -27.31 4.15
N LEU A 210 2.30 -28.14 3.13
CA LEU A 210 2.45 -29.59 3.27
C LEU A 210 3.74 -29.97 4.01
N VAL A 211 4.85 -29.29 3.74
CA VAL A 211 6.14 -29.54 4.39
C VAL A 211 6.18 -28.96 5.81
N SER A 212 5.65 -27.75 6.00
CA SER A 212 5.72 -27.06 7.31
C SER A 212 4.68 -27.56 8.32
N SER A 213 3.49 -27.98 7.87
CA SER A 213 2.39 -28.42 8.75
C SER A 213 2.76 -29.57 9.69
N PRO A 214 3.38 -30.68 9.26
CA PRO A 214 3.78 -31.77 10.17
C PRO A 214 4.74 -31.33 11.27
N VAL A 215 5.70 -30.46 10.92
CA VAL A 215 6.72 -29.95 11.86
C VAL A 215 6.05 -29.06 12.92
N VAL A 216 5.19 -28.14 12.49
CA VAL A 216 4.45 -27.25 13.40
C VAL A 216 3.48 -28.05 14.26
N TYR A 217 2.79 -29.05 13.69
CA TYR A 217 1.91 -29.93 14.44
C TYR A 217 2.67 -30.66 15.54
N TRP A 218 3.85 -31.21 15.24
CA TRP A 218 4.67 -31.92 16.21
C TRP A 218 5.03 -31.05 17.43
N VAL A 219 5.40 -29.78 17.20
CA VAL A 219 5.73 -28.82 18.28
C VAL A 219 4.50 -28.44 19.11
N ILE A 220 3.37 -28.13 18.47
CA ILE A 220 2.19 -27.56 19.13
C ILE A 220 1.23 -28.65 19.64
N ARG A 221 1.48 -29.91 19.31
CA ARG A 221 0.64 -31.08 19.63
C ARG A 221 0.15 -31.10 21.08
N SER A 222 1.06 -30.95 22.04
CA SER A 222 0.71 -30.96 23.47
C SER A 222 -0.33 -29.90 23.82
N THR A 223 -0.19 -28.70 23.25
CA THR A 223 -1.10 -27.58 23.44
C THR A 223 -2.45 -27.84 22.79
N ILE A 224 -2.49 -28.43 21.59
CA ILE A 224 -3.74 -28.78 20.89
C ILE A 224 -4.58 -29.73 21.73
N TYR A 225 -3.98 -30.78 22.30
CA TYR A 225 -4.71 -31.75 23.10
C TYR A 225 -5.21 -31.16 24.44
N LYS A 226 -4.45 -30.24 25.04
CA LYS A 226 -4.87 -29.51 26.25
C LYS A 226 -6.03 -28.54 25.98
N ILE A 227 -5.97 -27.76 24.90
CA ILE A 227 -7.01 -26.79 24.55
C ILE A 227 -8.33 -27.50 24.20
N ASN A 228 -8.26 -28.61 23.46
CA ASN A 228 -9.45 -29.34 22.99
C ASN A 228 -9.97 -30.39 23.99
N TRP A 229 -9.48 -30.40 25.24
CA TRP A 229 -9.93 -31.33 26.29
C TRP A 229 -11.45 -31.41 26.41
N LEU A 230 -12.13 -30.26 26.38
CA LEU A 230 -13.58 -30.18 26.55
C LEU A 230 -14.30 -30.87 25.39
N PHE A 231 -13.83 -30.65 24.16
CA PHE A 231 -14.38 -31.29 22.96
C PHE A 231 -14.21 -32.82 22.99
N PHE A 232 -13.06 -33.30 23.45
CA PHE A 232 -12.81 -34.75 23.59
C PHE A 232 -13.65 -35.39 24.71
N THR A 233 -13.88 -34.64 25.79
CA THR A 233 -14.73 -35.10 26.90
C THR A 233 -16.18 -35.25 26.47
N ILE A 234 -16.71 -34.31 25.66
CA ILE A 234 -18.06 -34.41 25.07
C ILE A 234 -18.20 -35.67 24.20
N LEU A 235 -17.16 -36.01 23.45
CA LEU A 235 -17.13 -37.21 22.60
C LEU A 235 -16.82 -38.51 23.36
N SER A 236 -16.72 -38.47 24.69
CA SER A 236 -16.35 -39.61 25.55
C SER A 236 -15.00 -40.26 25.18
N LEU A 237 -14.07 -39.49 24.62
CA LEU A 237 -12.73 -39.94 24.23
C LEU A 237 -11.75 -39.82 25.39
N ASP A 238 -10.70 -40.64 25.37
CA ASP A 238 -9.54 -40.46 26.22
C ASP A 238 -8.70 -39.27 25.75
N SER A 239 -8.27 -38.42 26.68
CA SER A 239 -7.49 -37.20 26.41
C SER A 239 -5.98 -37.44 26.43
N THR A 240 -5.55 -38.68 26.71
CA THR A 240 -4.13 -39.04 26.65
C THR A 240 -3.58 -38.82 25.25
N ILE A 241 -2.42 -38.15 25.16
CA ILE A 241 -1.80 -37.81 23.88
C ILE A 241 -1.41 -39.12 23.17
N PRO A 242 -1.96 -39.42 21.97
CA PRO A 242 -1.62 -40.65 21.26
C PRO A 242 -0.17 -40.64 20.77
N ARG A 243 0.32 -41.75 20.22
CA ARG A 243 1.61 -41.72 19.48
C ARG A 243 1.45 -40.91 18.19
N PHE A 244 2.50 -40.23 17.75
CA PHE A 244 2.47 -39.47 16.51
C PHE A 244 2.28 -40.43 15.34
N HIS A 245 1.19 -40.26 14.59
CA HIS A 245 0.88 -41.09 13.43
C HIS A 245 0.20 -40.25 12.36
N ILE A 246 0.91 -40.06 11.24
CA ILE A 246 0.38 -39.42 10.04
C ILE A 246 0.66 -40.35 8.87
N GLY A 247 -0.38 -41.03 8.37
CA GLY A 247 -0.28 -41.89 7.20
C GLY A 247 -0.03 -41.08 5.92
N PHE A 248 0.71 -41.69 4.99
CA PHE A 248 0.99 -41.10 3.66
C PHE A 248 -0.30 -40.80 2.88
N ARG A 249 -1.31 -41.66 3.00
CA ARG A 249 -2.63 -41.45 2.40
C ARG A 249 -3.30 -40.17 2.91
N THR A 250 -3.19 -39.90 4.21
CA THR A 250 -3.76 -38.71 4.84
C THR A 250 -3.03 -37.45 4.37
N LEU A 251 -1.70 -37.51 4.22
CA LEU A 251 -0.92 -36.41 3.61
C LEU A 251 -1.32 -36.13 2.16
N PHE A 252 -1.53 -37.16 1.34
CA PHE A 252 -1.98 -36.97 -0.04
C PHE A 252 -3.37 -36.34 -0.12
N ASN A 253 -4.32 -36.86 0.64
CA ASN A 253 -5.69 -36.31 0.70
C ASN A 253 -5.71 -34.87 1.19
N ILE A 254 -4.90 -34.55 2.21
CA ILE A 254 -4.78 -33.18 2.73
C ILE A 254 -4.18 -32.26 1.67
N SER A 255 -3.08 -32.67 1.01
CA SER A 255 -2.43 -31.94 -0.07
C SER A 255 -3.39 -31.64 -1.23
N PHE A 256 -4.22 -32.62 -1.60
CA PHE A 256 -5.24 -32.46 -2.63
C PHE A 256 -6.24 -31.37 -2.27
N VAL A 257 -6.78 -31.38 -1.04
CA VAL A 257 -7.73 -30.36 -0.59
C VAL A 257 -7.08 -28.98 -0.45
N SER A 258 -5.91 -28.90 0.18
CA SER A 258 -5.22 -27.62 0.37
C SER A 258 -4.89 -26.97 -0.96
N PHE A 259 -4.49 -27.75 -1.97
CA PHE A 259 -4.30 -27.25 -3.33
C PHE A 259 -5.57 -26.60 -3.89
N PHE A 260 -6.73 -27.28 -3.80
CA PHE A 260 -8.00 -26.71 -4.26
C PHE A 260 -8.43 -25.49 -3.45
N VAL A 261 -8.23 -25.50 -2.12
CA VAL A 261 -8.54 -24.35 -1.26
C VAL A 261 -7.72 -23.12 -1.68
N PHE A 262 -6.40 -23.29 -1.86
CA PHE A 262 -5.55 -22.20 -2.34
C PHE A 262 -5.95 -21.75 -3.74
N LEU A 263 -6.16 -22.67 -4.69
CA LEU A 263 -6.57 -22.33 -6.05
C LEU A 263 -7.88 -21.54 -6.08
N LEU A 264 -8.88 -21.98 -5.30
CA LEU A 264 -10.16 -21.28 -5.17
C LEU A 264 -9.99 -19.90 -4.58
N TRP A 265 -9.22 -19.75 -3.49
CA TRP A 265 -8.95 -18.43 -2.89
C TRP A 265 -8.21 -17.51 -3.85
N GLU A 266 -7.21 -18.01 -4.60
CA GLU A 266 -6.47 -17.22 -5.59
C GLU A 266 -7.37 -16.72 -6.73
N ILE A 267 -8.17 -17.61 -7.32
CA ILE A 267 -9.10 -17.24 -8.41
C ILE A 267 -10.10 -16.22 -7.91
N VAL A 268 -10.73 -16.47 -6.76
CA VAL A 268 -11.78 -15.62 -6.22
C VAL A 268 -11.27 -14.24 -5.81
N ASN A 269 -10.06 -14.16 -5.25
CA ASN A 269 -9.40 -12.89 -4.95
C ASN A 269 -9.03 -12.15 -6.25
N HIS A 270 -8.55 -12.85 -7.29
CA HIS A 270 -8.24 -12.23 -8.57
C HIS A 270 -9.48 -11.69 -9.30
N VAL A 271 -10.60 -12.43 -9.27
CA VAL A 271 -11.90 -11.97 -9.78
C VAL A 271 -12.33 -10.72 -9.01
N TYR A 272 -12.19 -10.71 -7.68
CA TYR A 272 -12.53 -9.54 -6.87
C TYR A 272 -11.73 -8.32 -7.29
N ASP A 273 -10.40 -8.47 -7.44
CA ASP A 273 -9.51 -7.39 -7.85
C ASP A 273 -9.89 -6.82 -9.22
N THR A 274 -10.16 -7.70 -10.19
CA THR A 274 -10.53 -7.29 -11.56
C THR A 274 -11.82 -6.46 -11.57
N TYR A 275 -12.86 -6.88 -10.87
CA TYR A 275 -14.14 -6.14 -10.85
C TYR A 275 -14.12 -4.91 -9.91
N ALA A 276 -13.29 -4.92 -8.87
CA ALA A 276 -13.11 -3.78 -7.98
C ALA A 276 -12.27 -2.65 -8.62
N THR A 277 -11.33 -2.98 -9.52
CA THR A 277 -10.40 -2.03 -10.15
C THR A 277 -10.85 -1.48 -11.52
N ILE A 278 -12.10 -1.73 -11.94
CA ILE A 278 -12.65 -1.28 -13.24
C ILE A 278 -12.44 0.23 -13.49
N GLY A 279 -12.45 1.06 -12.45
CA GLY A 279 -12.19 2.49 -12.53
C GLY A 279 -13.43 3.37 -12.33
N CYS A 280 -13.37 4.60 -12.83
CA CYS A 280 -14.37 5.65 -12.60
C CYS A 280 -15.58 5.64 -13.56
N LEU A 281 -15.58 4.78 -14.59
CA LEU A 281 -16.67 4.68 -15.57
C LEU A 281 -17.60 3.49 -15.30
N ASP A 282 -18.92 3.71 -15.28
CA ASP A 282 -19.93 2.66 -15.39
C ASP A 282 -20.35 2.54 -16.86
N GLY A 283 -19.69 1.62 -17.58
CA GLY A 283 -19.80 1.54 -19.04
C GLY A 283 -19.12 2.73 -19.69
N LYS A 284 -19.92 3.66 -20.25
CA LYS A 284 -19.43 4.89 -20.89
C LYS A 284 -19.61 6.15 -20.03
N LYS A 285 -20.43 6.08 -18.97
CA LYS A 285 -20.78 7.26 -18.15
C LYS A 285 -19.96 7.28 -16.86
N PRO A 286 -19.47 8.43 -16.41
CA PRO A 286 -18.73 8.52 -15.16
C PRO A 286 -19.69 8.52 -13.96
N ILE A 287 -19.21 8.12 -12.77
CA ILE A 287 -20.06 7.87 -11.58
C ILE A 287 -20.81 9.13 -11.12
N SER A 288 -20.19 10.31 -11.21
CA SER A 288 -20.86 11.58 -10.85
C SER A 288 -22.09 11.90 -11.70
N SER A 289 -22.24 11.29 -12.88
CA SER A 289 -23.40 11.53 -13.76
C SER A 289 -24.74 11.13 -13.15
N TYR A 290 -24.73 10.28 -12.11
CA TYR A 290 -25.94 9.90 -11.38
C TYR A 290 -26.39 10.95 -10.36
N SER A 291 -25.55 11.95 -10.07
CA SER A 291 -25.88 13.06 -9.17
C SER A 291 -26.44 14.25 -9.93
N ALA A 292 -27.26 15.06 -9.25
CA ALA A 292 -27.82 16.29 -9.82
C ALA A 292 -26.73 17.34 -10.07
N ASP A 293 -25.74 17.43 -9.18
CA ASP A 293 -24.58 18.31 -9.29
C ASP A 293 -23.28 17.48 -9.30
N PRO A 294 -22.80 17.07 -10.48
CA PRO A 294 -21.64 16.17 -10.62
C PRO A 294 -20.35 16.71 -9.99
N ILE A 295 -20.03 17.98 -10.21
CA ILE A 295 -18.74 18.56 -9.81
C ILE A 295 -18.67 18.82 -8.31
N SER A 296 -19.75 19.33 -7.70
CA SER A 296 -19.80 19.53 -6.23
C SER A 296 -19.75 18.19 -5.49
N THR A 297 -20.38 17.15 -6.06
CA THR A 297 -20.34 15.79 -5.53
C THR A 297 -18.92 15.21 -5.60
N ILE A 298 -18.19 15.39 -6.71
CA ILE A 298 -16.78 15.02 -6.81
C ILE A 298 -15.94 15.76 -5.76
N LEU A 299 -16.07 17.09 -5.67
CA LEU A 299 -15.32 17.91 -4.72
C LEU A 299 -15.55 17.49 -3.27
N SER A 300 -16.80 17.17 -2.89
CA SER A 300 -17.13 16.66 -1.56
C SER A 300 -16.38 15.36 -1.24
N CYS A 301 -16.15 14.51 -2.24
CA CYS A 301 -15.42 13.25 -2.09
C CYS A 301 -13.91 13.43 -2.09
N LEU A 302 -13.37 14.42 -2.82
CA LEU A 302 -11.93 14.74 -2.80
C LEU A 302 -11.47 15.18 -1.40
N ARG A 303 -12.35 15.93 -0.72
CA ARG A 303 -12.21 16.42 0.66
C ARG A 303 -12.38 15.33 1.72
N ASP A 304 -12.98 14.20 1.36
CA ASP A 304 -13.23 13.11 2.30
C ASP A 304 -11.95 12.30 2.54
N VAL A 305 -11.33 12.49 3.71
CA VAL A 305 -10.08 11.82 4.11
C VAL A 305 -10.34 10.59 4.99
N GLU A 306 -11.61 10.17 5.14
CA GLU A 306 -11.93 9.02 5.99
C GLU A 306 -11.32 7.70 5.46
N PRO A 307 -10.75 6.85 6.35
CA PRO A 307 -10.15 5.58 5.92
C PRO A 307 -11.11 4.61 5.22
N GLU A 308 -12.41 4.71 5.48
CA GLU A 308 -13.44 3.87 4.86
C GLU A 308 -13.74 4.29 3.41
N ASN A 309 -13.53 5.58 3.10
CA ASN A 309 -13.85 6.19 1.81
C ASN A 309 -12.60 6.35 0.92
N GLN A 310 -11.50 5.64 1.24
CA GLN A 310 -10.26 5.69 0.46
C GLN A 310 -10.46 5.30 -1.01
N ILE A 311 -11.27 4.26 -1.27
CA ILE A 311 -11.51 3.75 -2.64
C ILE A 311 -12.37 4.75 -3.43
N SER A 312 -13.41 5.31 -2.81
CA SER A 312 -14.27 6.30 -3.48
C SER A 312 -13.53 7.60 -3.75
N ARG A 313 -12.71 8.08 -2.80
CA ARG A 313 -11.81 9.21 -3.00
C ARG A 313 -10.87 8.99 -4.19
N LEU A 314 -10.28 7.80 -4.30
CA LEU A 314 -9.41 7.48 -5.43
C LEU A 314 -10.18 7.49 -6.75
N THR A 315 -11.38 6.93 -6.79
CA THR A 315 -12.21 6.96 -8.00
C THR A 315 -12.66 8.37 -8.35
N ALA A 316 -12.85 9.26 -7.38
CA ALA A 316 -13.13 10.67 -7.61
C ALA A 316 -11.92 11.39 -8.24
N PHE A 317 -10.69 11.13 -7.78
CA PHE A 317 -9.48 11.63 -8.44
C PHE A 317 -9.32 11.08 -9.87
N GLN A 318 -9.60 9.80 -10.06
CA GLN A 318 -9.57 9.16 -11.38
C GLN A 318 -10.63 9.75 -12.32
N GLU A 319 -11.82 10.05 -11.80
CA GLU A 319 -12.89 10.70 -12.55
C GLU A 319 -12.53 12.13 -12.92
N LEU A 320 -11.91 12.88 -12.01
CA LEU A 320 -11.40 14.21 -12.28
C LEU A 320 -10.32 14.19 -13.38
N ALA A 321 -9.38 13.24 -13.31
CA ALA A 321 -8.39 13.04 -14.37
C ALA A 321 -9.06 12.69 -15.70
N ASN A 322 -10.06 11.82 -15.70
CA ASN A 322 -10.84 11.52 -16.91
C ASN A 322 -11.54 12.76 -17.47
N LEU A 323 -12.17 13.59 -16.64
CA LEU A 323 -12.79 14.85 -17.07
C LEU A 323 -11.77 15.82 -17.67
N ALA A 324 -10.54 15.82 -17.15
CA ALA A 324 -9.46 16.65 -17.64
C ALA A 324 -8.91 16.22 -19.01
N THR A 325 -9.00 14.93 -19.36
CA THR A 325 -8.42 14.38 -20.61
C THR A 325 -9.45 13.96 -21.66
N THR A 326 -10.75 14.01 -21.37
CA THR A 326 -11.80 13.48 -22.26
C THR A 326 -12.21 14.51 -23.32
N ASP A 327 -12.35 14.06 -24.57
CA ASP A 327 -12.84 14.87 -25.70
C ASP A 327 -14.34 14.69 -26.00
N ASP A 328 -15.02 13.80 -25.27
CA ASP A 328 -16.46 13.56 -25.42
C ASP A 328 -17.28 14.84 -25.13
N PRO A 329 -18.30 15.18 -25.95
CA PRO A 329 -19.07 16.43 -25.80
C PRO A 329 -19.74 16.58 -24.42
N GLU A 330 -20.20 15.50 -23.78
CA GLU A 330 -20.72 15.59 -22.41
C GLU A 330 -19.61 15.87 -21.40
N GLY A 331 -18.43 15.26 -21.59
CA GLY A 331 -17.22 15.52 -20.80
C GLY A 331 -16.77 16.98 -20.91
N VAL A 332 -16.70 17.51 -22.13
CA VAL A 332 -16.38 18.92 -22.42
C VAL A 332 -17.37 19.86 -21.74
N LYS A 333 -18.67 19.57 -21.79
CA LYS A 333 -19.70 20.38 -21.10
C LYS A 333 -19.47 20.43 -19.59
N ARG A 334 -19.07 19.31 -18.99
CA ARG A 334 -18.78 19.22 -17.54
C ARG A 334 -17.47 19.90 -17.16
N ARG A 335 -16.44 19.80 -18.01
CA ARG A 335 -15.18 20.53 -17.83
C ARG A 335 -15.43 22.04 -17.91
N LYS A 336 -16.22 22.50 -18.87
CA LYS A 336 -16.68 23.90 -18.93
C LYS A 336 -17.44 24.35 -17.68
N ALA A 337 -18.19 23.44 -17.05
CA ALA A 337 -18.84 23.73 -15.78
C ALA A 337 -17.83 23.92 -14.62
N ILE A 338 -16.61 23.36 -14.68
CA ILE A 338 -15.58 23.60 -13.65
C ILE A 338 -15.15 25.07 -13.64
N TYR A 339 -15.01 25.68 -14.81
CA TYR A 339 -14.67 27.11 -14.94
C TYR A 339 -15.85 28.02 -14.59
N ASN A 340 -17.05 27.66 -15.06
CA ASN A 340 -18.21 28.56 -14.98
C ASN A 340 -19.09 28.38 -13.74
N ALA A 341 -18.97 27.28 -12.98
CA ALA A 341 -19.85 27.01 -11.86
C ALA A 341 -19.45 27.77 -10.59
N HIS A 342 -20.46 28.40 -9.98
CA HIS A 342 -20.38 28.93 -8.63
C HIS A 342 -20.97 27.92 -7.64
N SER A 343 -20.20 27.56 -6.63
CA SER A 343 -20.72 26.85 -5.46
C SER A 343 -21.13 27.86 -4.38
N VAL A 344 -21.92 27.41 -3.40
CA VAL A 344 -22.28 28.21 -2.21
C VAL A 344 -21.03 28.72 -1.46
N ALA A 345 -19.88 28.05 -1.62
CA ALA A 345 -18.61 28.37 -0.98
C ALA A 345 -17.59 29.10 -1.90
N GLY A 346 -17.99 29.53 -3.10
CA GLY A 346 -17.13 30.21 -4.07
C GLY A 346 -16.91 29.44 -5.37
N PHE A 347 -15.88 29.81 -6.14
CA PHE A 347 -15.53 29.18 -7.40
C PHE A 347 -15.06 27.73 -7.20
N VAL A 348 -15.46 26.85 -8.12
CA VAL A 348 -15.17 25.42 -8.04
C VAL A 348 -13.71 25.11 -8.40
N TRP A 349 -13.14 25.84 -9.37
CA TRP A 349 -11.75 25.64 -9.80
C TRP A 349 -10.70 25.81 -8.67
N PRO A 350 -10.67 26.92 -7.91
CA PRO A 350 -9.72 27.07 -6.81
C PRO A 350 -9.83 25.96 -5.77
N ALA A 351 -11.06 25.51 -5.47
CA ALA A 351 -11.26 24.41 -4.53
C ALA A 351 -10.69 23.09 -5.04
N ILE A 352 -10.76 22.80 -6.34
CA ILE A 352 -10.12 21.62 -6.94
C ILE A 352 -8.60 21.76 -6.89
N LEU A 353 -8.09 22.95 -7.22
CA LEU A 353 -6.66 23.26 -7.17
C LEU A 353 -6.07 23.01 -5.79
N ASP A 354 -6.74 23.49 -4.73
CA ASP A 354 -6.32 23.31 -3.34
C ASP A 354 -6.22 21.83 -2.95
N GLU A 355 -7.25 21.03 -3.23
CA GLU A 355 -7.27 19.60 -2.89
C GLU A 355 -6.18 18.81 -3.63
N CYS A 356 -6.00 19.08 -4.93
CA CYS A 356 -4.92 18.46 -5.71
C CYS A 356 -3.53 18.92 -5.22
N ALA A 357 -3.38 20.21 -4.88
CA ALA A 357 -2.14 20.76 -4.37
C ALA A 357 -1.76 20.17 -3.01
N LEU A 358 -2.73 19.90 -2.14
CA LEU A 358 -2.49 19.22 -0.86
C LEU A 358 -1.88 17.83 -1.06
N VAL A 359 -2.44 17.02 -1.96
CA VAL A 359 -1.93 15.67 -2.26
C VAL A 359 -0.51 15.71 -2.85
N ILE A 360 -0.25 16.66 -3.76
CA ILE A 360 1.07 16.85 -4.39
C ILE A 360 2.11 17.32 -3.36
N LYS A 361 1.77 18.31 -2.52
CA LYS A 361 2.64 18.82 -1.45
C LYS A 361 2.96 17.74 -0.42
N GLU A 362 1.95 16.98 0.03
CA GLU A 362 2.13 15.87 0.98
C GLU A 362 3.09 14.82 0.42
N THR A 363 2.87 14.38 -0.83
CA THR A 363 3.71 13.36 -1.47
C THR A 363 5.14 13.86 -1.67
N SER A 364 5.31 15.09 -2.17
CA SER A 364 6.63 15.72 -2.35
C SER A 364 7.40 15.83 -1.04
N SER A 365 6.74 16.23 0.05
CA SER A 365 7.37 16.34 1.37
C SER A 365 7.86 14.99 1.91
N ARG A 366 7.09 13.91 1.69
CA ARG A 366 7.47 12.55 2.10
C ARG A 366 8.59 11.96 1.26
N VAL A 367 8.62 12.26 -0.03
CA VAL A 367 9.72 11.84 -0.92
C VAL A 367 11.02 12.53 -0.49
N ASN A 368 10.96 13.83 -0.23
CA ASN A 368 12.14 14.62 0.17
C ASN A 368 12.65 14.34 1.59
N TYR A 369 11.84 13.70 2.44
CA TYR A 369 12.20 13.42 3.83
C TYR A 369 13.46 12.53 3.92
N ARG A 370 14.50 12.97 4.61
CA ARG A 370 15.72 12.19 4.87
C ARG A 370 15.96 12.11 6.37
N SER A 371 16.39 10.94 6.86
CA SER A 371 16.74 10.79 8.28
C SER A 371 18.06 11.51 8.58
N GLU A 372 18.32 11.84 9.84
CA GLU A 372 19.60 12.48 10.24
C GLU A 372 20.83 11.64 9.85
N SER A 373 20.72 10.31 9.92
CA SER A 373 21.78 9.40 9.45
C SER A 373 21.98 9.47 7.94
N ASP A 374 20.89 9.59 7.16
CA ASP A 374 20.99 9.76 5.71
C ASP A 374 21.59 11.13 5.36
N MET A 375 21.25 12.18 6.12
CA MET A 375 21.80 13.52 5.94
C MET A 375 23.30 13.56 6.27
N LYS A 376 23.75 12.86 7.32
CA LYS A 376 25.18 12.72 7.65
C LYS A 376 25.94 11.95 6.58
N ALA A 377 25.37 10.85 6.07
CA ALA A 377 25.97 10.09 4.97
C ALA A 377 26.07 10.94 3.69
N LEU A 378 25.04 11.72 3.39
CA LEU A 378 25.03 12.62 2.23
C LEU A 378 26.11 13.70 2.33
N ARG A 379 26.30 14.30 3.51
CA ARG A 379 27.39 15.27 3.75
C ARG A 379 28.77 14.60 3.58
N GLY A 380 28.96 13.40 4.11
CA GLY A 380 30.20 12.63 3.95
C GLY A 380 30.50 12.29 2.48
N SER A 381 29.49 11.93 1.69
CA SER A 381 29.65 11.70 0.25
C SER A 381 30.01 12.98 -0.53
N GLN A 382 29.42 14.12 -0.17
CA GLN A 382 29.74 15.41 -0.80
C GLN A 382 31.15 15.92 -0.44
N GLU A 383 31.63 15.63 0.78
CA GLU A 383 33.00 15.95 1.19
C GLU A 383 34.03 15.09 0.44
N SER A 384 33.74 13.81 0.18
CA SER A 384 34.62 12.96 -0.63
C SER A 384 34.75 13.43 -2.09
N THR A 385 33.70 14.00 -2.69
CA THR A 385 33.75 14.51 -4.08
C THR A 385 34.53 15.83 -4.20
N LYS A 386 34.71 16.59 -3.11
CA LYS A 386 35.47 17.84 -3.12
C LYS A 386 36.99 17.66 -2.93
N THR A 387 37.47 16.44 -2.70
CA THR A 387 38.88 16.19 -2.35
C THR A 387 39.76 15.86 -3.56
N GLU A 388 39.21 15.81 -4.78
CA GLU A 388 39.97 15.58 -6.01
C GLU A 388 39.83 16.77 -6.96
N GLU A 389 40.55 17.87 -6.65
CA GLU A 389 41.10 18.84 -7.61
C GLU A 389 41.86 19.94 -6.84
N PRO A 390 43.21 19.94 -6.79
CA PRO A 390 43.95 21.13 -6.44
C PRO A 390 44.14 21.96 -7.72
N LEU A 391 43.11 22.71 -8.12
CA LEU A 391 43.30 23.78 -9.10
C LEU A 391 43.88 24.99 -8.38
N ASN A 392 45.11 25.34 -8.78
CA ASN A 392 45.85 26.54 -8.41
C ASN A 392 44.93 27.77 -8.38
N GLU A 393 44.53 28.19 -7.18
CA GLU A 393 44.09 29.57 -6.94
C GLU A 393 45.33 30.46 -6.92
N ASN A 394 45.58 31.12 -8.05
CA ASN A 394 46.17 32.45 -8.01
C ASN A 394 45.41 33.32 -9.00
N LYS A 395 44.70 34.30 -8.42
CA LYS A 395 44.38 35.64 -8.93
C LYS A 395 44.38 35.78 -10.46
N ASP A 396 43.20 36.03 -11.02
CA ASP A 396 42.99 37.35 -11.58
C ASP A 396 41.52 37.80 -11.52
N SER A 397 41.44 39.09 -11.25
CA SER A 397 40.32 39.97 -11.03
C SER A 397 39.21 39.93 -12.09
N PHE A 398 37.97 39.99 -11.59
CA PHE A 398 36.93 40.94 -11.99
C PHE A 398 37.10 41.62 -13.36
N LEU A 399 36.30 41.22 -14.36
CA LEU A 399 36.14 42.02 -15.58
C LEU A 399 34.71 42.28 -16.04
N PHE A 400 33.65 41.78 -15.41
CA PHE A 400 32.29 42.26 -15.75
C PHE A 400 31.41 42.42 -14.51
N GLY A 401 31.24 43.68 -14.12
CA GLY A 401 30.45 44.11 -12.98
C GLY A 401 28.96 44.07 -13.24
N ASN A 402 28.23 43.43 -12.32
CA ASN A 402 27.15 44.01 -11.54
C ASN A 402 26.45 42.86 -10.78
N SER A 403 26.93 42.57 -9.57
CA SER A 403 26.08 41.98 -8.54
C SER A 403 26.37 42.69 -7.23
N PHE A 404 25.39 43.48 -6.80
CA PHE A 404 25.35 44.08 -5.49
C PHE A 404 25.49 42.99 -4.42
N ASN A 405 26.52 43.12 -3.59
CA ASN A 405 26.57 42.49 -2.28
C ASN A 405 25.65 43.26 -1.34
N THR A 406 24.55 42.63 -0.93
CA THR A 406 24.01 42.83 0.42
C THR A 406 24.19 41.53 1.19
N THR A 407 25.20 41.56 2.05
CA THR A 407 25.47 40.62 3.12
C THR A 407 24.28 40.53 4.08
N SER A 408 23.61 39.38 4.07
CA SER A 408 22.92 38.83 5.23
C SER A 408 22.91 37.31 5.11
N ASP A 409 23.80 36.67 5.86
CA ASP A 409 23.84 35.25 6.27
C ASP A 409 23.25 34.19 5.33
N THR A 410 24.12 33.62 4.50
CA THR A 410 23.84 32.40 3.71
C THR A 410 24.58 31.17 4.24
N THR A 411 24.86 31.11 5.55
CA THR A 411 25.35 29.91 6.25
C THR A 411 24.29 29.23 7.12
N GLN A 412 23.02 29.62 6.99
CA GLN A 412 21.90 28.81 7.48
C GLN A 412 21.14 28.18 6.30
N PRO A 413 20.89 26.87 6.32
CA PRO A 413 19.96 26.26 5.39
C PRO A 413 18.56 26.77 5.73
N LEU A 414 18.12 27.83 5.05
CA LEU A 414 16.76 28.35 5.21
C LEU A 414 15.78 27.39 4.53
N PHE A 415 15.33 26.45 5.36
CA PHE A 415 14.14 25.58 5.36
C PHE A 415 14.59 24.26 5.96
N ASP A 416 14.53 24.19 7.29
CA ASP A 416 14.40 22.92 8.00
C ASP A 416 13.32 22.10 7.30
N ALA A 417 13.70 20.91 6.83
CA ALA A 417 12.78 19.91 6.30
C ALA A 417 11.81 19.35 7.36
N SER A 418 11.63 20.05 8.49
CA SER A 418 10.70 19.78 9.58
C SER A 418 9.64 20.87 9.78
N SER A 419 9.68 22.01 9.07
CA SER A 419 8.69 23.09 9.25
C SER A 419 7.59 23.09 8.18
N SER A 420 6.81 22.01 8.13
CA SER A 420 5.37 22.15 7.84
C SER A 420 4.65 22.12 9.19
N PRO A 421 3.51 22.82 9.38
CA PRO A 421 2.74 22.74 10.61
C PRO A 421 1.99 21.41 10.60
N LEU A 422 2.72 20.30 10.63
CA LEU A 422 2.23 19.10 11.28
C LEU A 422 2.04 19.53 12.72
N LYS A 423 0.77 19.72 13.08
CA LYS A 423 0.27 19.87 14.44
C LYS A 423 1.23 19.12 15.36
N ARG A 424 2.10 19.87 16.05
CA ARG A 424 2.85 19.35 17.19
C ARG A 424 1.78 18.63 17.97
N TYR A 425 1.92 17.32 18.14
CA TYR A 425 1.00 16.62 19.02
C TYR A 425 1.06 17.42 20.31
N GLU A 426 -0.03 18.12 20.60
CA GLU A 426 -0.28 18.69 21.90
C GLU A 426 -0.08 17.49 22.81
N GLU A 427 1.01 17.52 23.58
CA GLU A 427 1.21 16.56 24.63
C GLU A 427 -0.07 16.63 25.43
N VAL A 428 -0.90 15.59 25.29
CA VAL A 428 -2.16 15.47 25.99
C VAL A 428 -1.83 15.76 27.44
N ALA A 429 -2.34 16.89 27.96
CA ALA A 429 -2.20 17.25 29.36
C ALA A 429 -2.42 15.97 30.19
N PRO A 430 -1.50 15.59 31.10
CA PRO A 430 -1.48 14.27 31.70
C PRO A 430 -2.70 14.06 32.60
N SER A 431 -3.84 13.75 31.99
CA SER A 431 -5.10 13.43 32.63
C SER A 431 -5.22 11.91 32.72
N LYS A 432 -4.28 11.33 33.48
CA LYS A 432 -4.40 10.08 34.24
C LYS A 432 -3.05 9.79 34.91
N PRO A 433 -3.04 9.40 36.20
CA PRO A 433 -1.81 9.07 36.89
C PRO A 433 -1.05 7.97 36.14
N SER A 434 0.20 8.27 35.77
CA SER A 434 1.06 7.37 35.01
C SER A 434 1.23 6.03 35.73
N PHE A 435 1.41 4.94 34.98
CA PHE A 435 1.62 3.58 35.50
C PHE A 435 2.69 3.51 36.62
N TYR A 436 3.68 4.40 36.58
CA TYR A 436 4.70 4.62 37.61
C TYR A 436 4.13 4.93 39.00
N THR A 437 3.16 5.85 39.09
CA THR A 437 2.50 6.22 40.36
C THR A 437 1.63 5.09 40.94
N ARG A 438 1.24 4.11 40.12
CA ARG A 438 0.48 2.92 40.55
C ARG A 438 1.41 1.84 41.11
N ILE A 439 2.60 1.69 40.52
CA ILE A 439 3.64 0.76 40.99
C ILE A 439 4.24 1.24 42.31
N GLU A 440 4.43 2.55 42.46
CA GLU A 440 5.00 3.19 43.66
C GLU A 440 4.19 2.94 44.96
N LYS A 441 2.89 2.64 44.84
CA LYS A 441 2.02 2.31 45.97
C LYS A 441 2.17 0.87 46.47
N SER A 442 2.86 0.00 45.74
CA SER A 442 3.11 -1.39 46.13
C SER A 442 4.51 -1.55 46.75
N PRO A 443 4.68 -2.36 47.82
CA PRO A 443 5.99 -2.57 48.45
C PRO A 443 7.00 -3.21 47.48
N PHE A 444 6.54 -4.08 46.57
CA PHE A 444 7.36 -4.68 45.53
C PHE A 444 7.74 -3.69 44.43
N GLY A 445 6.86 -2.74 44.12
CA GLY A 445 7.12 -1.69 43.12
C GLY A 445 8.17 -0.69 43.56
N LYS A 446 8.23 -0.34 44.85
CA LYS A 446 9.33 0.48 45.40
C LYS A 446 10.69 -0.21 45.23
N MET A 447 10.76 -1.52 45.48
CA MET A 447 12.00 -2.30 45.31
C MET A 447 12.48 -2.35 43.85
N VAL A 448 11.56 -2.47 42.88
CA VAL A 448 11.90 -2.45 41.45
C VAL A 448 12.31 -1.05 40.97
N ILE A 449 11.63 -0.01 41.47
CA ILE A 449 11.97 1.37 41.13
C ILE A 449 13.36 1.73 41.67
N ASP A 450 13.66 1.35 42.92
CA ASP A 450 14.93 1.69 43.56
C ASP A 450 16.11 0.89 43.01
N ASN A 451 15.95 -0.41 42.76
CA ASN A 451 17.06 -1.27 42.35
C ASN A 451 17.25 -1.39 40.84
N VAL A 452 16.22 -1.13 40.01
CA VAL A 452 16.30 -1.32 38.56
C VAL A 452 16.05 -0.02 37.80
N LEU A 453 14.97 0.69 38.14
CA LEU A 453 14.53 1.84 37.35
C LEU A 453 15.40 3.09 37.58
N LYS A 454 15.75 3.41 38.83
CA LYS A 454 16.65 4.52 39.16
C LYS A 454 18.05 4.37 38.54
N PRO A 455 18.74 3.21 38.65
CA PRO A 455 20.02 3.04 37.98
C PRO A 455 19.85 3.04 36.46
N ALA A 456 18.85 2.36 35.90
CA ALA A 456 18.61 2.38 34.45
C ALA A 456 18.31 3.78 33.91
N HIS A 457 17.53 4.59 34.63
CA HIS A 457 17.23 5.98 34.28
C HIS A 457 18.46 6.88 34.43
N LYS A 458 19.34 6.62 35.40
CA LYS A 458 20.64 7.30 35.52
C LYS A 458 21.56 6.96 34.34
N TYR A 459 21.61 5.69 33.91
CA TYR A 459 22.36 5.28 32.72
C TYR A 459 21.74 5.78 31.41
N LEU A 460 20.41 5.79 31.29
CA LEU A 460 19.69 6.27 30.10
C LEU A 460 19.71 7.78 29.97
N SER A 461 19.57 8.54 31.06
CA SER A 461 19.63 10.02 31.02
C SER A 461 21.00 10.54 30.60
N VAL A 462 22.09 9.85 31.00
CA VAL A 462 23.46 10.12 30.52
C VAL A 462 23.60 9.84 29.01
N TYR A 463 22.82 8.92 28.46
CA TYR A 463 22.81 8.62 27.02
C TYR A 463 21.89 9.55 26.21
N LEU A 464 20.79 10.03 26.81
CA LEU A 464 19.74 10.78 26.14
C LEU A 464 19.98 12.30 26.11
N ASN A 465 20.74 12.85 27.06
CA ASN A 465 21.10 14.28 27.09
C ASN A 465 22.63 14.46 26.94
N PRO A 466 23.16 14.60 25.71
CA PRO A 466 24.59 14.73 25.48
C PRO A 466 25.13 16.15 25.74
N GLN A 467 24.29 17.11 26.13
CA GLN A 467 24.65 18.54 26.04
C GLN A 467 25.34 19.16 27.27
N GLU A 468 25.55 18.45 28.38
CA GLU A 468 26.16 19.08 29.58
C GLU A 468 27.44 18.44 30.12
N THR A 469 28.29 17.85 29.27
CA THR A 469 29.65 17.49 29.73
C THR A 469 30.72 18.04 28.81
N ARG A 470 31.38 19.10 29.31
CA ARG A 470 32.70 19.59 28.90
C ARG A 470 33.67 18.43 28.62
N SER A 471 34.40 18.56 27.50
CA SER A 471 35.57 17.77 27.09
C SER A 471 35.51 16.26 27.37
N LYS A 472 34.95 15.48 26.44
CA LYS A 472 35.05 14.01 26.50
C LYS A 472 36.51 13.57 26.39
N PRO A 473 37.03 12.70 27.29
CA PRO A 473 38.38 12.17 27.19
C PRO A 473 38.51 11.28 25.94
N LYS A 474 39.55 11.52 25.14
CA LYS A 474 39.85 10.84 23.86
C LYS A 474 39.86 9.30 23.94
N GLY A 475 40.00 8.71 25.13
CA GLY A 475 39.95 7.25 25.34
C GLY A 475 38.55 6.63 25.28
N LEU A 476 37.50 7.36 25.70
CA LEU A 476 36.12 6.83 25.69
C LEU A 476 35.51 6.88 24.29
N THR A 477 35.87 7.90 23.50
CA THR A 477 35.46 8.05 22.10
C THR A 477 36.02 6.92 21.22
N ASN A 478 37.25 6.48 21.49
CA ASN A 478 37.88 5.40 20.72
C ASN A 478 37.23 4.04 20.98
N LYS A 479 36.88 3.72 22.24
CA LYS A 479 36.15 2.49 22.57
C LYS A 479 34.74 2.47 22.00
N VAL A 480 34.04 3.61 22.04
CA VAL A 480 32.70 3.75 21.42
C VAL A 480 32.78 3.65 19.90
N ALA A 481 33.79 4.26 19.26
CA ALA A 481 34.00 4.15 17.83
C ALA A 481 34.31 2.71 17.39
N LEU A 482 35.14 1.98 18.15
CA LEU A 482 35.43 0.56 17.90
C LEU A 482 34.16 -0.30 18.04
N LEU A 483 33.38 -0.12 19.12
CA LEU A 483 32.10 -0.82 19.28
C LEU A 483 31.13 -0.51 18.15
N GLN A 484 31.09 0.74 17.69
CA GLN A 484 30.27 1.16 16.57
C GLN A 484 30.72 0.50 15.26
N GLN A 485 32.04 0.35 15.03
CA GLN A 485 32.60 -0.37 13.89
C GLN A 485 32.30 -1.88 13.94
N TYR A 486 32.44 -2.52 15.10
CA TYR A 486 32.06 -3.93 15.26
C TYR A 486 30.56 -4.14 15.05
N TYR A 487 29.74 -3.23 15.58
CA TYR A 487 28.30 -3.26 15.39
C TYR A 487 27.91 -3.08 13.92
N THR A 488 28.51 -2.12 13.19
CA THR A 488 28.21 -1.93 11.77
C THR A 488 28.66 -3.11 10.92
N LYS A 489 29.81 -3.71 11.23
CA LYS A 489 30.30 -4.93 10.56
C LYS A 489 29.32 -6.09 10.76
N TYR A 490 28.97 -6.41 12.00
CA TYR A 490 28.04 -7.51 12.29
C TYR A 490 26.64 -7.25 11.73
N ARG A 491 26.17 -6.00 11.81
CA ARG A 491 24.90 -5.58 11.19
C ARG A 491 24.93 -5.81 9.69
N ASN A 492 26.02 -5.46 9.00
CA ASN A 492 26.13 -5.65 7.56
C ASN A 492 26.19 -7.13 7.19
N GLU A 493 26.93 -7.95 7.94
CA GLU A 493 26.96 -9.42 7.76
C GLU A 493 25.58 -10.06 7.96
N VAL A 494 24.85 -9.66 9.01
CA VAL A 494 23.47 -10.11 9.24
C VAL A 494 22.55 -9.63 8.12
N LEU A 495 22.69 -8.36 7.68
CA LEU A 495 21.91 -7.84 6.58
C LEU A 495 22.20 -8.61 5.30
N ASP A 496 23.45 -8.98 4.99
CA ASP A 496 23.81 -9.74 3.78
C ASP A 496 23.35 -11.20 3.81
N SER A 497 23.12 -11.77 4.99
CA SER A 497 22.57 -13.12 5.15
C SER A 497 21.11 -13.26 4.66
N SER A 498 20.67 -14.49 4.40
CA SER A 498 19.28 -14.81 4.02
C SER A 498 18.24 -14.42 5.09
N ILE A 499 18.63 -14.43 6.37
CA ILE A 499 17.78 -13.97 7.49
C ILE A 499 17.64 -12.44 7.48
N GLY A 500 18.67 -11.74 7.00
CA GLY A 500 18.70 -10.29 6.86
C GLY A 500 17.58 -9.72 6.00
N VAL A 501 17.00 -10.52 5.08
CA VAL A 501 15.90 -10.11 4.19
C VAL A 501 14.71 -9.51 4.97
N LEU A 502 14.47 -9.98 6.20
CA LEU A 502 13.39 -9.45 7.04
C LEU A 502 13.66 -8.02 7.54
N PHE A 503 14.94 -7.68 7.73
CA PHE A 503 15.39 -6.41 8.32
C PHE A 503 15.91 -5.41 7.27
N ARG A 504 16.16 -5.84 6.03
CA ARG A 504 16.55 -4.97 4.92
C ARG A 504 15.44 -3.95 4.60
N ILE A 505 15.83 -2.69 4.45
CA ILE A 505 15.03 -1.66 3.79
C ILE A 505 15.32 -1.77 2.30
N THR A 506 14.46 -2.47 1.56
CA THR A 506 14.63 -2.61 0.11
C THR A 506 14.16 -1.36 -0.61
N LEU A 507 14.76 -1.05 -1.77
CA LEU A 507 14.38 0.11 -2.60
C LEU A 507 12.87 0.15 -2.87
N LYS A 508 12.29 -1.00 -3.23
CA LYS A 508 10.84 -1.13 -3.42
C LYS A 508 10.05 -0.72 -2.16
N ARG A 509 10.40 -1.22 -0.98
CA ARG A 509 9.67 -0.90 0.26
C ARG A 509 9.85 0.55 0.70
N ASP A 510 11.05 1.12 0.57
CA ASP A 510 11.26 2.53 0.95
C ASP A 510 10.40 3.45 0.06
N THR A 511 10.40 3.22 -1.27
CA THR A 511 9.59 3.99 -2.21
C THR A 511 8.09 3.84 -1.96
N GLU A 512 7.60 2.63 -1.72
CA GLU A 512 6.20 2.34 -1.37
C GLU A 512 5.81 2.97 -0.02
N SER A 513 6.71 3.00 0.96
CA SER A 513 6.45 3.60 2.27
C SER A 513 6.35 5.13 2.25
N ARG A 514 7.07 5.78 1.32
CA ARG A 514 7.05 7.24 1.14
C ARG A 514 5.82 7.69 0.37
N VAL A 515 5.46 6.95 -0.69
CA VAL A 515 4.33 7.27 -1.56
C VAL A 515 3.14 6.38 -1.21
N VAL A 516 2.40 6.79 -0.18
CA VAL A 516 1.29 6.00 0.37
C VAL A 516 0.20 5.72 -0.68
N ASN A 517 -0.16 6.70 -1.52
CA ASN A 517 -1.11 6.50 -2.61
C ASN A 517 -0.62 7.18 -3.91
N PRO A 518 0.07 6.45 -4.80
CA PRO A 518 0.59 7.02 -6.05
C PRO A 518 -0.52 7.35 -7.05
N VAL A 519 -1.68 6.71 -6.96
CA VAL A 519 -2.77 6.87 -7.93
C VAL A 519 -3.48 8.20 -7.71
N ASN A 520 -3.75 8.57 -6.46
CA ASN A 520 -4.28 9.91 -6.14
C ASN A 520 -3.31 11.00 -6.58
N TYR A 521 -2.01 10.82 -6.34
CA TYR A 521 -0.99 11.76 -6.78
C TYR A 521 -0.95 11.89 -8.31
N GLY A 522 -0.82 10.78 -9.03
CA GLY A 522 -0.74 10.78 -10.50
C GLY A 522 -1.99 11.36 -11.15
N ASN A 523 -3.18 10.97 -10.66
CA ASN A 523 -4.45 11.50 -11.16
C ASN A 523 -4.64 12.99 -10.80
N ALA A 524 -4.15 13.46 -9.65
CA ALA A 524 -4.16 14.89 -9.31
C ALA A 524 -3.27 15.71 -10.26
N VAL A 525 -2.07 15.22 -10.58
CA VAL A 525 -1.17 15.88 -11.54
C VAL A 525 -1.79 15.93 -12.94
N ILE A 526 -2.34 14.80 -13.43
CA ILE A 526 -3.02 14.74 -14.73
C ILE A 526 -4.25 15.67 -14.74
N ALA A 527 -5.04 15.68 -13.67
CA ALA A 527 -6.22 16.54 -13.56
C ALA A 527 -5.85 18.03 -13.64
N LEU A 528 -4.86 18.47 -12.86
CA LEU A 528 -4.44 19.88 -12.87
C LEU A 528 -3.88 20.31 -14.22
N ALA A 529 -2.99 19.51 -14.80
CA ALA A 529 -2.40 19.81 -16.10
C ALA A 529 -3.47 19.81 -17.20
N GLY A 530 -4.34 18.79 -17.25
CA GLY A 530 -5.39 18.67 -18.26
C GLY A 530 -6.41 19.80 -18.21
N ILE A 531 -6.89 20.16 -17.02
CA ILE A 531 -7.84 21.28 -16.86
C ILE A 531 -7.16 22.59 -17.30
N LEU A 532 -5.93 22.87 -16.88
CA LEU A 532 -5.22 24.09 -17.31
C LEU A 532 -4.95 24.12 -18.82
N MET A 533 -4.63 22.99 -19.45
CA MET A 533 -4.39 22.95 -20.90
C MET A 533 -5.65 23.34 -21.70
N HIS A 534 -6.81 22.86 -21.27
CA HIS A 534 -8.09 23.18 -21.92
C HIS A 534 -8.68 24.53 -21.51
N ALA A 535 -8.25 25.11 -20.38
CA ALA A 535 -8.70 26.42 -19.94
C ALA A 535 -8.47 27.52 -21.00
N VAL A 536 -7.37 27.45 -21.75
CA VAL A 536 -7.04 28.42 -22.82
C VAL A 536 -8.15 28.55 -23.86
N GLU A 537 -8.85 27.45 -24.16
CA GLU A 537 -9.88 27.39 -25.22
C GLU A 537 -11.30 27.43 -24.65
N GLU A 538 -11.49 26.92 -23.43
CA GLU A 538 -12.82 26.65 -22.87
C GLU A 538 -13.27 27.66 -21.81
N ASP A 539 -12.35 28.39 -21.17
CA ASP A 539 -12.64 29.35 -20.12
C ASP A 539 -13.05 30.71 -20.71
N ARG A 540 -14.36 30.89 -20.93
CA ARG A 540 -14.92 32.15 -21.44
C ARG A 540 -14.94 33.27 -20.38
N ASN A 541 -14.92 32.90 -19.11
CA ASN A 541 -15.12 33.82 -18.00
C ASN A 541 -13.80 34.28 -17.36
N ASN A 542 -12.65 33.85 -17.90
CA ASN A 542 -11.30 34.09 -17.36
C ASN A 542 -11.20 33.77 -15.85
N THR A 543 -11.84 32.68 -15.44
CA THR A 543 -11.76 32.17 -14.07
C THR A 543 -10.36 31.64 -13.73
N VAL A 544 -9.66 31.10 -14.72
CA VAL A 544 -8.26 30.67 -14.63
C VAL A 544 -7.36 31.84 -14.96
N THR A 545 -6.85 32.49 -13.91
CA THR A 545 -5.91 33.61 -14.02
C THR A 545 -4.46 33.14 -14.24
N GLY A 546 -3.59 34.04 -14.74
CA GLY A 546 -2.15 33.81 -14.83
C GLY A 546 -1.50 33.43 -13.49
N ALA A 547 -2.04 33.93 -12.38
CA ALA A 547 -1.59 33.56 -11.03
C ALA A 547 -1.78 32.06 -10.77
N HIS A 548 -2.94 31.48 -11.11
CA HIS A 548 -3.19 30.04 -10.94
C HIS A 548 -2.28 29.18 -11.82
N ILE A 549 -1.98 29.61 -13.04
CA ILE A 549 -1.04 28.91 -13.93
C ILE A 549 0.37 28.93 -13.32
N SER A 550 0.80 30.09 -12.82
CA SER A 550 2.09 30.24 -12.15
C SER A 550 2.18 29.38 -10.88
N GLU A 551 1.09 29.29 -10.12
CA GLU A 551 1.00 28.45 -8.93
C GLU A 551 1.18 26.97 -9.29
N VAL A 552 0.51 26.47 -10.32
CA VAL A 552 0.63 25.06 -10.73
C VAL A 552 2.02 24.74 -11.26
N LEU A 553 2.63 25.62 -12.07
CA LEU A 553 4.01 25.42 -12.54
C LEU A 553 5.00 25.37 -11.38
N ASN A 554 4.88 26.28 -10.40
CA ASN A 554 5.70 26.27 -9.19
C ASN A 554 5.40 25.04 -8.30
N LEU A 555 4.16 24.57 -8.27
CA LEU A 555 3.74 23.40 -7.51
C LEU A 555 4.32 22.12 -8.09
N LEU A 556 4.32 21.95 -9.42
CA LEU A 556 4.83 20.76 -10.13
C LEU A 556 6.36 20.69 -10.16
N GLU A 557 7.05 21.83 -10.11
CA GLU A 557 8.52 21.84 -10.04
C GLU A 557 9.06 21.19 -8.75
N ARG A 558 8.37 21.39 -7.62
CA ARG A 558 8.77 20.83 -6.31
C ARG A 558 8.87 19.31 -6.30
N PRO A 559 7.83 18.53 -6.70
CA PRO A 559 7.92 17.09 -6.76
C PRO A 559 8.90 16.60 -7.83
N ILE A 560 9.02 17.25 -9.00
CA ILE A 560 10.03 16.88 -10.01
C ILE A 560 11.41 16.88 -9.37
N ARG A 561 11.77 17.97 -8.68
CA ARG A 561 13.05 18.07 -7.96
C ARG A 561 13.17 17.04 -6.84
N ALA A 562 12.12 16.86 -6.03
CA ALA A 562 12.16 15.92 -4.91
C ALA A 562 12.39 14.48 -5.38
N CYS A 563 11.73 14.10 -6.48
CA CYS A 563 11.90 12.79 -7.09
C CYS A 563 13.28 12.65 -7.75
N ALA A 564 13.76 13.65 -8.50
CA ALA A 564 15.10 13.66 -9.09
C ALA A 564 16.20 13.54 -8.02
N ASN A 565 16.10 14.32 -6.95
CA ASN A 565 17.03 14.25 -5.81
C ASN A 565 17.05 12.85 -5.16
N TYR A 566 15.92 12.15 -5.16
CA TYR A 566 15.81 10.80 -4.61
C TYR A 566 16.38 9.76 -5.58
N THR A 567 16.11 9.89 -6.89
CA THR A 567 16.60 8.96 -7.91
C THR A 567 18.11 9.05 -8.09
N ASP A 568 18.66 10.26 -8.00
CA ASP A 568 20.08 10.51 -8.21
C ASP A 568 20.89 10.18 -6.97
N ILE A 569 20.34 10.51 -5.79
CA ILE A 569 21.00 10.26 -4.50
C ILE A 569 20.06 9.48 -3.58
N LEU A 570 20.24 8.16 -3.59
CA LEU A 570 19.48 7.28 -2.72
C LEU A 570 19.84 7.50 -1.24
N PRO A 571 18.86 7.37 -0.32
CA PRO A 571 19.14 7.40 1.10
C PRO A 571 20.08 6.25 1.51
N ALA A 572 21.07 6.53 2.36
CA ALA A 572 22.04 5.54 2.84
C ALA A 572 21.41 4.38 3.63
N SER A 573 20.19 4.58 4.15
CA SER A 573 19.40 3.53 4.79
C SER A 573 18.87 2.45 3.83
N VAL A 574 18.85 2.70 2.52
CA VAL A 574 18.36 1.73 1.52
C VAL A 574 19.44 0.68 1.23
N TYR A 575 19.06 -0.59 1.36
CA TYR A 575 19.91 -1.71 0.99
C TYR A 575 19.76 -2.02 -0.50
N LEU A 576 20.86 -1.93 -1.25
CA LEU A 576 20.96 -2.32 -2.66
C LEU A 576 21.61 -3.70 -2.78
N THR A 577 20.99 -4.59 -3.56
CA THR A 577 21.59 -5.88 -3.92
C THR A 577 22.82 -5.66 -4.82
N LYS A 578 23.72 -6.65 -4.89
CA LYS A 578 24.93 -6.56 -5.74
C LYS A 578 24.58 -6.22 -7.20
N GLU A 579 23.59 -6.92 -7.75
CA GLU A 579 23.05 -6.66 -9.10
C GLU A 579 22.53 -5.23 -9.29
N GLN A 580 21.91 -4.63 -8.26
CA GLN A 580 21.40 -3.26 -8.34
C GLN A 580 22.51 -2.21 -8.20
N ARG A 581 23.60 -2.54 -7.50
CA ARG A 581 24.78 -1.68 -7.43
C ARG A 581 25.53 -1.63 -8.77
N GLU A 582 25.56 -2.75 -9.47
CA GLU A 582 26.23 -2.88 -10.77
C GLU A 582 25.36 -2.32 -11.92
N ASN A 583 24.04 -2.54 -11.87
CA ASN A 583 23.11 -2.11 -12.93
C ASN A 583 22.37 -0.82 -12.55
N GLU A 584 22.81 0.32 -13.08
CA GLU A 584 22.16 1.63 -12.90
C GLU A 584 20.70 1.63 -13.38
N HIS A 585 20.40 0.95 -14.48
CA HIS A 585 19.03 0.82 -15.01
C HIS A 585 18.06 0.15 -14.04
N ALA A 586 18.49 -0.90 -13.33
CA ALA A 586 17.65 -1.61 -12.37
C ALA A 586 17.35 -0.75 -11.12
N THR A 587 18.26 0.16 -10.78
CA THR A 587 18.11 1.10 -9.67
C THR A 587 17.15 2.24 -10.01
N ARG A 588 17.08 2.66 -11.28
CA ARG A 588 16.15 3.71 -11.75
C ARG A 588 14.72 3.22 -11.95
N GLN A 589 14.47 1.92 -12.06
CA GLN A 589 13.11 1.36 -12.20
C GLN A 589 12.41 1.23 -10.84
N HIS A 590 11.91 2.34 -10.29
CA HIS A 590 11.14 2.34 -9.05
C HIS A 590 9.96 3.32 -9.06
N LEU A 591 9.07 3.23 -8.06
CA LEU A 591 7.80 3.98 -8.03
C LEU A 591 7.99 5.51 -8.13
N ILE A 592 9.00 6.05 -7.44
CA ILE A 592 9.30 7.49 -7.43
C ILE A 592 9.80 7.96 -8.81
N ALA A 593 10.59 7.16 -9.52
CA ALA A 593 10.99 7.45 -10.90
C ALA A 593 9.78 7.46 -11.85
N LEU A 594 8.86 6.51 -11.73
CA LEU A 594 7.63 6.53 -12.54
C LEU A 594 6.77 7.77 -12.28
N LEU A 595 6.72 8.24 -11.03
CA LEU A 595 6.03 9.48 -10.68
C LEU A 595 6.75 10.72 -11.20
N HIS A 596 8.09 10.72 -11.17
CA HIS A 596 8.92 11.76 -11.77
C HIS A 596 8.59 11.90 -13.26
N ASP A 597 8.65 10.80 -14.01
CA ASP A 597 8.43 10.77 -15.46
C ASP A 597 7.02 11.23 -15.83
N LEU A 598 6.00 10.84 -15.05
CA LEU A 598 4.65 11.35 -15.21
C LEU A 598 4.58 12.86 -14.97
N THR A 599 5.21 13.37 -13.91
CA THR A 599 5.13 14.79 -13.57
C THR A 599 5.88 15.68 -14.55
N ILE A 600 7.05 15.25 -15.03
CA ILE A 600 7.82 15.99 -16.01
C ILE A 600 7.10 16.00 -17.36
N GLN A 601 6.44 14.91 -17.75
CA GLN A 601 5.62 14.87 -18.96
C GLN A 601 4.44 15.85 -18.89
N GLN A 602 3.70 15.88 -17.78
CA GLN A 602 2.57 16.80 -17.62
C GLN A 602 3.04 18.27 -17.52
N PHE A 603 4.18 18.52 -16.87
CA PHE A 603 4.81 19.83 -16.84
C PHE A 603 5.24 20.29 -18.24
N PHE A 604 5.83 19.39 -19.04
CA PHE A 604 6.23 19.65 -20.41
C PHE A 604 5.03 20.09 -21.27
N HIS A 605 3.93 19.34 -21.23
CA HIS A 605 2.73 19.71 -21.99
C HIS A 605 2.16 21.07 -21.59
N LEU A 606 2.20 21.40 -20.29
CA LEU A 606 1.76 22.70 -19.80
C LEU A 606 2.66 23.85 -20.30
N CYS A 607 3.99 23.68 -20.25
CA CYS A 607 4.95 24.67 -20.76
C CYS A 607 4.78 24.91 -22.26
N VAL A 608 4.61 23.85 -23.06
CA VAL A 608 4.41 23.99 -24.51
C VAL A 608 3.12 24.76 -24.81
N LYS A 609 2.01 24.45 -24.11
CA LYS A 609 0.72 25.14 -24.32
C LYS A 609 0.78 26.62 -23.94
N TYR A 610 1.50 26.96 -22.87
CA TYR A 610 1.62 28.32 -22.34
C TYR A 610 2.87 29.08 -22.78
N ASN A 611 3.58 28.61 -23.83
CA ASN A 611 4.83 29.22 -24.31
C ASN A 611 4.71 30.74 -24.55
N HIS A 612 3.60 31.18 -25.13
CA HIS A 612 3.34 32.59 -25.44
C HIS A 612 3.17 33.50 -24.20
N LYS A 613 2.90 32.95 -23.02
CA LYS A 613 2.65 33.69 -21.76
C LYS A 613 3.73 33.45 -20.70
N LEU A 614 4.72 32.61 -20.98
CA LEU A 614 5.68 32.15 -19.98
C LEU A 614 6.52 33.26 -19.33
N ASN A 615 6.83 34.31 -20.09
CA ASN A 615 7.58 35.47 -19.58
C ASN A 615 6.73 36.38 -18.67
N ASP A 616 5.41 36.35 -18.81
CA ASP A 616 4.48 37.20 -18.03
C ASP A 616 4.04 36.54 -16.71
N LEU A 617 4.39 35.26 -16.51
CA LEU A 617 4.00 34.50 -15.33
C LEU A 617 4.98 34.75 -14.16
N SER A 618 4.43 34.88 -12.95
CA SER A 618 5.21 34.96 -11.71
C SER A 618 5.78 33.59 -11.31
N LEU A 619 6.81 33.15 -12.02
CA LEU A 619 7.49 31.88 -11.77
C LEU A 619 8.66 32.06 -10.79
N SER A 620 8.88 31.05 -9.94
CA SER A 620 10.12 30.98 -9.18
C SER A 620 11.31 30.82 -10.13
N SER A 621 12.48 31.35 -9.76
CA SER A 621 13.70 31.25 -10.59
C SER A 621 14.00 29.81 -11.05
N ARG A 622 13.70 28.83 -10.19
CA ARG A 622 13.90 27.41 -10.49
C ARG A 622 12.87 26.86 -11.47
N ALA A 623 11.58 27.18 -11.28
CA ALA A 623 10.53 26.79 -12.21
C ALA A 623 10.73 27.42 -13.58
N PHE A 624 11.19 28.67 -13.64
CA PHE A 624 11.52 29.33 -14.91
C PHE A 624 12.69 28.66 -15.64
N LYS A 625 13.79 28.33 -14.92
CA LYS A 625 14.92 27.58 -15.51
C LYS A 625 14.49 26.22 -16.05
N LEU A 626 13.67 25.49 -15.29
CA LEU A 626 13.13 24.20 -15.73
C LEU A 626 12.23 24.36 -16.95
N ALA A 627 11.30 25.33 -16.94
CA ALA A 627 10.42 25.61 -18.07
C ALA A 627 11.23 25.97 -19.33
N LYS A 628 12.25 26.83 -19.21
CA LYS A 628 13.14 27.17 -20.32
C LYS A 628 13.85 25.93 -20.88
N TRP A 629 14.43 25.11 -20.01
CA TRP A 629 15.09 23.87 -20.45
C TRP A 629 14.14 22.91 -21.18
N VAL A 630 12.92 22.75 -20.67
CA VAL A 630 11.86 21.94 -21.29
C VAL A 630 11.48 22.48 -22.68
N ILE A 631 11.37 23.80 -22.84
CA ILE A 631 11.05 24.44 -24.12
C ILE A 631 12.21 24.28 -25.09
N ASP A 632 13.44 24.56 -24.67
CA ASP A 632 14.64 24.39 -25.50
C ASP A 632 14.76 22.93 -25.98
N ALA A 633 14.47 21.95 -25.10
CA ALA A 633 14.41 20.54 -25.46
C ALA A 633 13.28 20.23 -26.46
N SER A 634 12.10 20.84 -26.31
CA SER A 634 10.98 20.68 -27.26
C SER A 634 11.31 21.23 -28.64
N ILE A 635 12.00 22.38 -28.70
CA ILE A 635 12.44 23.01 -29.96
C ILE A 635 13.50 22.12 -30.62
N ALA A 636 14.45 21.59 -29.85
CA ALA A 636 15.46 20.67 -30.36
C ALA A 636 14.84 19.38 -30.91
N GLN A 637 13.78 18.85 -30.27
CA GLN A 637 13.04 17.70 -30.80
C GLN A 637 12.32 18.02 -32.11
N GLN A 638 11.62 19.15 -32.19
CA GLN A 638 10.95 19.58 -33.43
C GLN A 638 11.94 19.85 -34.57
N GLN A 639 13.14 20.35 -34.27
CA GLN A 639 14.20 20.53 -35.25
C GLN A 639 14.75 19.20 -35.77
N LYS A 640 14.91 18.19 -34.90
CA LYS A 640 15.29 16.83 -35.30
C LYS A 640 14.23 16.15 -36.17
N GLU A 641 12.95 16.34 -35.85
CA GLU A 641 11.84 15.80 -36.66
C GLU A 641 11.71 16.49 -38.02
N ARG A 642 12.08 17.77 -38.13
CA ARG A 642 12.11 18.52 -39.39
C ARG A 642 13.31 18.20 -40.29
N ASN A 643 14.41 17.70 -39.73
CA ASN A 643 15.62 17.30 -40.46
C ASN A 643 15.87 15.77 -40.39
N PRO A 644 15.05 14.92 -41.05
CA PRO A 644 15.35 13.49 -41.17
C PRO A 644 16.49 13.19 -42.18
N SER A 645 17.05 14.20 -42.84
CA SER A 645 17.96 14.07 -43.98
C SER A 645 19.40 13.67 -43.65
N ASP A 646 19.81 13.71 -42.38
CA ASP A 646 21.23 13.53 -42.00
C ASP A 646 21.58 12.09 -41.54
N LEU A 647 20.75 11.10 -41.88
CA LEU A 647 20.98 9.68 -41.58
C LEU A 647 21.41 8.83 -42.79
N TYR A 648 21.78 9.49 -43.89
CA TYR A 648 22.52 8.86 -44.99
C TYR A 648 23.76 9.70 -45.31
N TYR A 649 24.82 9.54 -44.52
CA TYR A 649 26.22 9.60 -44.95
C TYR A 649 27.08 8.73 -44.06
#